data_AF-A0A6G7T5W8-F1
#
_entry.id   AF-A0A6G7T5W8-F1
#
_cell.length_a   1.000
_cell.length_b   1.000
_cell.length_c   1.000
_cell.angle_alpha   90.00
_cell.angle_beta   90.00
_cell.angle_gamma   90.00
#
_symmetry.space_group_name_H-M   'P 1'
#
loop_
_entity.id
_entity.type
_entity.pdbx_description
1 polymer ?
#
loop_
_entity_poly.entity_id
_entity_poly.type
_entity_poly.pdbx_seq_one_letter_code
_entity_poly.pdbx_strand_id
1 'polypeptide(L)'
;MIGGAAGRVAPLQGELTLSFLTRLAARYHLGIRDLLAAITDVGGLQNLTGMLYPDSEIHLNAQARARVSTLCRVAPQVLARALPAWRREEPCGKYGTGPVGRLLRGEEAVVAWGPACPACTAARTGRRVPARRYLAPQERVCGRHRYWLMFLPGSSGLPVPLGWFPEVLKAQRRHVRLTERNPAGAQAFEVARAVTGAWWHEPWHTEERTWPARLEATRPDDADPGWWKVAARDLITYPETIALARLLACSTVLQRTLAESGGHLPYRLDELPALLTELAYELQRPWLAHHLATVTHGPLFTWAHSCIRTRAAPTPAAQQTLWKVHSPHRPRPLSDLLLPPGSRADSGQPEPRPVKRLRGHSFQAERAFERSLAHARAYHQQHGHLAVPKEDASGDYPLGTWLSNLRTRHTRLPTHQAAALHALYPWWNAPWSTLWQRTWHQARDHAEAHGPLQPARGFPTTSYSLGEWLHLQCTRYPTLHPEQQRLLTQTGIDATAAATARPRRRSYAERFQMGLAHARAFAEVHGNLAAVAQTTLQDGYPLGQWLANQRNHWRTDRQPLPAARAQALAAIDPWWNPPWHLTWQRRYYRARNAAAGRPLHPKNGFDGLDAAAARWLRAQCRAYDQLHPDQQQLLADIGITTEVARTAREHAHATLKTPVTPVQAARAGTPAAPTGQRRTRRAAEPQRPRERRNRLGHRPDLRPGFETALAHARAWHAEHGHLAAHRGTRHDDYPLGMWLFSQRNRAKQRARAGLPPSPHLTELAAIDLWWNPPWDLHWQRNYYRVLNHIKTGEPFDPVARVPAPSTVLGSWITRACLQYDQLHPDQQHLLNAISITAQTAEQWPPSPRPRPHAEALTHARAWASEHGHLCPPIKTVHDGFPLGEWLNRQRELAKKRSSPSPTQQALATIDPWWNPPWPILWQRAYHHAHTHPRHPTARSWLQNQRRGWLLLHPDQHHLLTHIGIAPPT
;
A
#
# COMPACT_ATOMS: atom_id res chain seq x y z
N MET A 1 23.32 -64.98 15.18
CA MET A 1 24.79 -64.91 15.19
C MET A 1 25.33 -65.11 13.78
N ILE A 2 26.01 -64.11 13.21
CA ILE A 2 27.16 -64.28 12.30
C ILE A 2 28.12 -63.16 12.69
N GLY A 3 29.09 -63.52 13.53
CA GLY A 3 30.17 -62.62 13.95
C GLY A 3 31.21 -62.52 12.85
N GLY A 4 31.15 -61.45 12.06
CA GLY A 4 32.23 -61.02 11.17
C GLY A 4 32.79 -59.70 11.69
N ALA A 5 34.09 -59.63 11.92
CA ALA A 5 34.85 -58.53 12.53
C ALA A 5 34.38 -57.10 12.14
N ALA A 6 33.53 -56.50 12.97
CA ALA A 6 32.98 -55.15 12.75
C ALA A 6 33.93 -54.06 13.27
N GLY A 7 34.77 -53.53 12.39
CA GLY A 7 35.64 -52.39 12.67
C GLY A 7 34.86 -51.07 12.82
N ARG A 8 35.25 -50.26 13.81
CA ARG A 8 34.75 -48.91 14.10
C ARG A 8 34.77 -48.03 12.83
N VAL A 9 33.60 -47.55 12.38
CA VAL A 9 33.52 -46.57 11.27
C VAL A 9 33.55 -45.16 11.85
N ALA A 10 34.66 -44.44 11.63
CA ALA A 10 34.79 -43.07 12.12
C ALA A 10 33.93 -42.10 11.28
N PRO A 11 33.07 -41.27 11.91
CA PRO A 11 32.34 -40.21 11.20
C PRO A 11 33.29 -39.09 10.79
N LEU A 12 33.03 -38.43 9.66
CA LEU A 12 33.74 -37.20 9.28
C LEU A 12 33.04 -35.98 9.91
N GLN A 13 33.83 -34.96 10.26
CA GLN A 13 33.27 -33.73 10.80
C GLN A 13 32.39 -33.03 9.76
N GLY A 14 31.13 -32.75 10.09
CA GLY A 14 30.15 -32.16 9.18
C GLY A 14 29.53 -33.14 8.18
N GLU A 15 29.72 -34.46 8.33
CA GLU A 15 29.16 -35.46 7.42
C GLU A 15 27.63 -35.53 7.50
N LEU A 16 26.99 -35.80 6.35
CA LEU A 16 25.56 -36.10 6.29
C LEU A 16 25.30 -37.44 7.01
N THR A 17 24.19 -37.52 7.74
CA THR A 17 23.82 -38.73 8.47
C THR A 17 23.64 -39.89 7.51
N LEU A 18 22.98 -39.66 6.37
CA LEU A 18 22.77 -40.72 5.38
C LEU A 18 24.09 -41.13 4.72
N SER A 19 25.02 -40.19 4.51
CA SER A 19 26.37 -40.50 4.00
C SER A 19 27.13 -41.42 4.94
N PHE A 20 27.12 -41.11 6.24
CA PHE A 20 27.73 -41.96 7.25
C PHE A 20 27.13 -43.36 7.26
N LEU A 21 25.80 -43.47 7.18
CA LEU A 21 25.10 -44.76 7.11
C LEU A 21 25.43 -45.54 5.84
N THR A 22 25.58 -44.89 4.68
CA THR A 22 26.02 -45.56 3.45
C THR A 22 27.41 -46.18 3.61
N ARG A 23 28.35 -45.45 4.24
CA ARG A 23 29.68 -45.99 4.54
C ARG A 23 29.65 -47.10 5.57
N LEU A 24 28.75 -47.02 6.55
CA LEU A 24 28.53 -48.08 7.54
C LEU A 24 27.98 -49.34 6.86
N ALA A 25 26.96 -49.23 6.01
CA ALA A 25 26.39 -50.34 5.25
C ALA A 25 27.46 -51.04 4.40
N ALA A 26 28.26 -50.26 3.65
CA ALA A 26 29.35 -50.77 2.84
C ALA A 26 30.41 -51.53 3.68
N ARG A 27 30.64 -51.15 4.94
CA ARG A 27 31.57 -51.86 5.83
C ARG A 27 31.07 -53.25 6.22
N TYR A 28 29.76 -53.42 6.29
CA TYR A 28 29.07 -54.69 6.55
C TYR A 28 28.72 -55.48 5.27
N HIS A 29 29.15 -55.01 4.09
CA HIS A 29 28.77 -55.58 2.80
C HIS A 29 27.24 -55.60 2.56
N LEU A 30 26.53 -54.64 3.15
CA LEU A 30 25.08 -54.46 3.01
C LEU A 30 24.75 -53.32 2.05
N GLY A 31 23.59 -53.41 1.40
CA GLY A 31 22.98 -52.26 0.74
C GLY A 31 22.50 -51.22 1.76
N ILE A 32 22.46 -49.96 1.35
CA ILE A 32 21.91 -48.90 2.22
C ILE A 32 20.45 -49.15 2.58
N ARG A 33 19.67 -49.77 1.68
CA ARG A 33 18.26 -50.13 1.96
C ARG A 33 18.15 -51.15 3.07
N ASP A 34 19.01 -52.16 3.08
CA ASP A 34 19.02 -53.23 4.09
C ASP A 34 19.41 -52.67 5.46
N LEU A 35 20.44 -51.81 5.50
CA LEU A 35 20.82 -51.14 6.74
C LEU A 35 19.70 -50.23 7.26
N LEU A 36 19.06 -49.45 6.38
CA LEU A 36 17.94 -48.58 6.75
C LEU A 36 16.76 -49.39 7.29
N ALA A 37 16.43 -50.53 6.68
CA ALA A 37 15.41 -51.44 7.19
C ALA A 37 15.77 -51.91 8.61
N ALA A 38 16.99 -52.38 8.84
CA ALA A 38 17.43 -52.85 10.15
C ALA A 38 17.42 -51.78 11.24
N ILE A 39 17.83 -50.54 10.94
CA ILE A 39 17.87 -49.47 11.96
C ILE A 39 16.51 -48.83 12.22
N THR A 40 15.59 -48.87 11.24
CA THR A 40 14.24 -48.28 11.35
C THR A 40 13.14 -49.29 11.64
N ASP A 41 13.49 -50.57 11.84
CA ASP A 41 12.55 -51.65 12.15
C ASP A 41 11.81 -51.41 13.48
N VAL A 42 10.49 -51.55 13.49
CA VAL A 42 9.70 -51.58 14.73
C VAL A 42 8.75 -52.75 14.65
N GLY A 43 9.05 -53.82 15.39
CA GLY A 43 8.21 -55.03 15.41
C GLY A 43 8.20 -55.79 14.09
N GLY A 44 9.32 -55.83 13.35
CA GLY A 44 9.43 -56.55 12.08
C GLY A 44 8.96 -55.77 10.85
N LEU A 45 8.63 -54.48 10.99
CA LEU A 45 8.16 -53.63 9.91
C LEU A 45 8.96 -52.32 9.82
N GLN A 46 9.29 -51.90 8.59
CA GLN A 46 10.11 -50.73 8.30
C GLN A 46 9.36 -49.41 8.57
N ASN A 47 9.79 -48.63 9.56
CA ASN A 47 9.20 -47.33 9.93
C ASN A 47 10.04 -46.15 9.40
N LEU A 48 10.12 -46.04 8.06
CA LEU A 48 10.86 -45.01 7.33
C LEU A 48 9.90 -44.24 6.41
N THR A 49 9.93 -42.91 6.46
CA THR A 49 9.13 -42.06 5.56
C THR A 49 9.98 -41.34 4.54
N GLY A 50 9.43 -41.12 3.35
CA GLY A 50 10.13 -40.48 2.24
C GLY A 50 10.82 -41.48 1.31
N MET A 51 11.27 -40.98 0.15
CA MET A 51 11.89 -41.79 -0.90
C MET A 51 13.41 -41.61 -0.87
N LEU A 52 14.15 -42.71 -1.01
CA LEU A 52 15.61 -42.70 -1.02
C LEU A 52 16.14 -42.30 -2.40
N TYR A 53 16.87 -41.19 -2.44
CA TYR A 53 17.61 -40.71 -3.61
C TYR A 53 19.09 -40.49 -3.26
N PRO A 54 19.99 -40.42 -4.26
CA PRO A 54 21.42 -40.17 -4.03
C PRO A 54 21.72 -38.85 -3.29
N ASP A 55 20.85 -37.86 -3.42
CA ASP A 55 20.92 -36.53 -2.79
C ASP A 55 20.10 -36.44 -1.48
N SER A 56 19.59 -37.56 -0.97
CA SER A 56 18.79 -37.57 0.26
C SER A 56 19.64 -37.38 1.52
N GLU A 57 19.02 -36.84 2.54
CA GLU A 57 19.48 -36.86 3.93
C GLU A 57 18.44 -37.52 4.82
N ILE A 58 18.86 -38.03 5.99
CA ILE A 58 17.96 -38.70 6.94
C ILE A 58 18.00 -38.03 8.31
N HIS A 59 16.80 -37.79 8.87
CA HIS A 59 16.63 -37.48 10.29
C HIS A 59 16.17 -38.73 11.03
N LEU A 60 16.82 -39.05 12.14
CA LEU A 60 16.57 -40.25 12.94
C LEU A 60 16.08 -39.88 14.34
N ASN A 61 15.13 -40.64 14.87
CA ASN A 61 14.70 -40.50 16.26
C ASN A 61 15.73 -41.11 17.24
N ALA A 62 15.50 -40.93 18.54
CA ALA A 62 16.40 -41.44 19.58
C ALA A 62 16.66 -42.96 19.50
N GLN A 63 15.64 -43.76 19.20
CA GLN A 63 15.75 -45.22 19.14
C GLN A 63 16.65 -45.68 17.98
N ALA A 64 16.44 -45.16 16.77
CA ALA A 64 17.30 -45.47 15.63
C ALA A 64 18.75 -45.00 15.87
N ARG A 65 18.94 -43.83 16.48
CA ARG A 65 20.29 -43.34 16.81
C ARG A 65 21.02 -44.25 17.80
N ALA A 66 20.30 -44.78 18.80
CA ALA A 66 20.87 -45.76 19.73
C ALA A 66 21.32 -47.04 18.99
N ARG A 67 20.47 -47.58 18.10
CA ARG A 67 20.82 -48.75 17.27
C ARG A 67 22.03 -48.51 16.38
N VAL A 68 22.08 -47.36 15.70
CA VAL A 68 23.22 -46.98 14.86
C VAL A 68 24.50 -46.86 15.70
N SER A 69 24.44 -46.25 16.88
CA SER A 69 25.58 -46.13 17.80
C SER A 69 26.13 -47.50 18.23
N THR A 70 25.24 -48.45 18.55
CA THR A 70 25.61 -49.84 18.84
C THR A 70 26.24 -50.51 17.62
N LEU A 71 25.62 -50.38 16.44
CA LEU A 71 26.06 -51.02 15.20
C LEU A 71 27.41 -50.49 14.69
N CYS A 72 27.72 -49.21 14.88
CA CYS A 72 29.01 -48.65 14.47
C CYS A 72 30.08 -48.65 15.58
N ARG A 73 29.73 -49.04 16.82
CA ARG A 73 30.61 -48.99 18.01
C ARG A 73 31.24 -47.60 18.24
N VAL A 74 30.45 -46.54 18.03
CA VAL A 74 30.86 -45.15 18.27
C VAL A 74 29.88 -44.53 19.26
N ALA A 75 30.41 -43.92 20.31
CA ALA A 75 29.61 -43.29 21.36
C ALA A 75 28.67 -42.21 20.77
N PRO A 76 27.41 -42.11 21.23
CA PRO A 76 26.42 -41.17 20.69
C PRO A 76 26.90 -39.72 20.71
N GLN A 77 27.70 -39.32 21.71
CA GLN A 77 28.24 -37.97 21.83
C GLN A 77 29.22 -37.64 20.70
N VAL A 78 29.99 -38.62 20.21
CA VAL A 78 30.93 -38.44 19.09
C VAL A 78 30.16 -38.28 17.78
N LEU A 79 29.16 -39.13 17.55
CA LEU A 79 28.26 -38.99 16.39
C LEU A 79 27.55 -37.64 16.41
N ALA A 80 27.06 -37.20 17.56
CA ALA A 80 26.39 -35.91 17.72
C ALA A 80 27.29 -34.70 17.45
N ARG A 81 28.61 -34.81 17.70
CA ARG A 81 29.58 -33.74 17.39
C ARG A 81 29.99 -33.73 15.92
N ALA A 82 30.04 -34.90 15.29
CA ALA A 82 30.49 -35.05 13.91
C ALA A 82 29.37 -34.84 12.88
N LEU A 83 28.14 -35.28 13.17
CA LEU A 83 27.02 -35.31 12.24
C LEU A 83 26.01 -34.19 12.57
N PRO A 84 25.92 -33.11 11.77
CA PRO A 84 25.10 -31.94 12.13
C PRO A 84 23.60 -32.21 12.23
N ALA A 85 23.07 -33.16 11.46
CA ALA A 85 21.67 -33.56 11.51
C ALA A 85 21.37 -34.63 12.58
N TRP A 86 22.38 -35.14 13.29
CA TRP A 86 22.19 -36.22 14.25
C TRP A 86 21.26 -35.86 15.41
N ARG A 87 21.28 -34.60 15.85
CA ARG A 87 20.37 -34.09 16.88
C ARG A 87 19.10 -33.47 16.30
N ARG A 88 18.99 -33.38 14.97
CA ARG A 88 17.78 -32.88 14.31
C ARG A 88 16.77 -34.01 14.32
N GLU A 89 15.99 -34.04 15.38
CA GLU A 89 14.72 -34.75 15.39
C GLU A 89 13.74 -33.93 14.60
N GLU A 90 12.90 -34.59 13.80
CA GLU A 90 11.63 -33.95 13.51
C GLU A 90 10.80 -33.92 14.78
N PRO A 91 9.97 -32.87 14.98
CA PRO A 91 8.90 -32.97 15.94
C PRO A 91 8.11 -34.23 15.59
N CYS A 92 7.99 -35.15 16.54
CA CYS A 92 7.00 -36.21 16.49
C CYS A 92 5.71 -35.54 16.03
N GLY A 93 5.18 -35.90 14.85
CA GLY A 93 4.16 -35.09 14.19
C GLY A 93 3.00 -34.82 15.14
N LYS A 94 2.93 -33.62 15.72
CA LYS A 94 1.98 -33.13 16.73
C LYS A 94 1.73 -34.02 17.99
N TYR A 95 2.07 -35.32 18.00
CA TYR A 95 1.73 -36.31 19.03
C TYR A 95 2.71 -37.50 19.10
N GLY A 96 3.94 -37.23 19.52
CA GLY A 96 4.74 -38.18 20.31
C GLY A 96 5.48 -39.32 19.60
N THR A 97 4.88 -40.04 18.63
CA THR A 97 5.56 -41.16 17.93
C THR A 97 5.62 -40.93 16.41
N GLY A 98 6.52 -40.02 16.01
CA GLY A 98 6.85 -39.83 14.59
C GLY A 98 7.60 -41.03 14.00
N PRO A 99 7.84 -41.04 12.67
CA PRO A 99 8.57 -42.12 12.03
C PRO A 99 9.98 -42.26 12.60
N VAL A 100 10.48 -43.50 12.65
CA VAL A 100 11.82 -43.79 13.21
C VAL A 100 12.93 -43.14 12.39
N GLY A 101 12.71 -43.03 11.07
CA GLY A 101 13.50 -42.20 10.18
C GLY A 101 12.65 -41.44 9.17
N ARG A 102 13.12 -40.26 8.75
CA ARG A 102 12.57 -39.54 7.61
C ARG A 102 13.66 -39.15 6.64
N LEU A 103 13.46 -39.54 5.38
CA LEU A 103 14.25 -39.10 4.24
C LEU A 103 13.76 -37.74 3.74
N LEU A 104 14.71 -36.82 3.65
CA LEU A 104 14.54 -35.46 3.16
C LEU A 104 15.31 -35.32 1.86
N ARG A 105 14.75 -34.55 0.93
CA ARG A 105 15.37 -34.26 -0.36
C ARG A 105 15.15 -32.80 -0.75
N GLY A 106 16.11 -32.25 -1.49
CA GLY A 106 16.04 -30.94 -2.11
C GLY A 106 16.75 -29.86 -1.29
N GLU A 107 17.23 -28.83 -2.00
CA GLU A 107 18.02 -27.72 -1.42
C GLU A 107 17.26 -26.92 -0.34
N GLU A 108 15.92 -26.95 -0.33
CA GLU A 108 15.09 -26.30 0.70
C GLU A 108 14.98 -27.13 1.99
N ALA A 109 15.00 -28.46 1.89
CA ALA A 109 14.84 -29.36 3.04
C ALA A 109 16.19 -29.79 3.64
N VAL A 110 17.23 -29.87 2.81
CA VAL A 110 18.59 -30.22 3.21
C VAL A 110 19.46 -29.00 3.06
N VAL A 111 20.01 -28.52 4.19
CA VAL A 111 20.97 -27.39 4.23
C VAL A 111 22.11 -27.64 3.24
N ALA A 112 22.70 -26.57 2.68
CA ALA A 112 23.78 -26.62 1.68
C ALA A 112 24.82 -27.71 2.00
N TRP A 113 24.92 -28.70 1.12
CA TRP A 113 25.82 -29.83 1.22
C TRP A 113 26.58 -30.05 -0.09
N GLY A 114 27.66 -30.80 -0.05
CA GLY A 114 28.38 -31.26 -1.23
C GLY A 114 29.21 -32.52 -0.94
N PRO A 115 29.95 -33.04 -1.92
CA PRO A 115 30.82 -34.19 -1.71
C PRO A 115 31.98 -33.80 -0.79
N ALA A 116 32.44 -34.73 0.03
CA ALA A 116 33.69 -34.57 0.75
C ALA A 116 34.86 -34.71 -0.22
N CYS A 117 35.98 -34.04 0.07
CA CYS A 117 37.20 -34.22 -0.71
C CYS A 117 37.64 -35.70 -0.68
N PRO A 118 37.81 -36.37 -1.84
CA PRO A 118 38.17 -37.79 -1.90
C PRO A 118 39.48 -38.09 -1.17
N ALA A 119 40.50 -37.23 -1.34
CA ALA A 119 41.81 -37.40 -0.70
C ALA A 119 41.75 -37.17 0.82
N CYS A 120 40.99 -36.17 1.30
CA CYS A 120 40.75 -35.99 2.74
C CYS A 120 40.02 -37.20 3.35
N THR A 121 39.03 -37.72 2.62
CA THR A 121 38.22 -38.86 3.07
C THR A 121 39.08 -40.12 3.13
N ALA A 122 39.88 -40.39 2.10
CA ALA A 122 40.83 -41.50 2.09
C ALA A 122 41.86 -41.40 3.22
N ALA A 123 42.45 -40.21 3.44
CA ALA A 123 43.40 -39.99 4.52
C ALA A 123 42.78 -40.21 5.92
N ARG A 124 41.49 -39.91 6.11
CA ARG A 124 40.80 -40.07 7.39
C ARG A 124 40.22 -41.45 7.62
N THR A 125 39.88 -42.19 6.56
CA THR A 125 39.14 -43.46 6.66
C THR A 125 39.96 -44.67 6.20
N GLY A 126 41.14 -44.45 5.63
CA GLY A 126 41.98 -45.49 5.04
C GLY A 126 41.44 -46.07 3.72
N ARG A 127 40.30 -45.57 3.20
CA ARG A 127 39.66 -46.09 1.98
C ARG A 127 39.14 -44.95 1.10
N ARG A 128 39.20 -45.13 -0.22
CA ARG A 128 38.56 -44.22 -1.18
C ARG A 128 37.06 -44.50 -1.25
N VAL A 129 36.33 -44.02 -0.24
CA VAL A 129 34.86 -44.09 -0.19
C VAL A 129 34.24 -42.71 -0.39
N PRO A 130 33.14 -42.60 -1.15
CA PRO A 130 32.43 -41.33 -1.26
C PRO A 130 31.82 -40.96 0.09
N ALA A 131 31.88 -39.68 0.42
CA ALA A 131 31.20 -39.12 1.58
C ALA A 131 30.60 -37.76 1.18
N ARG A 132 29.55 -37.35 1.87
CA ARG A 132 28.85 -36.07 1.65
C ARG A 132 28.87 -35.30 2.96
N ARG A 133 29.10 -34.00 2.88
CA ARG A 133 29.21 -33.11 4.05
C ARG A 133 28.35 -31.88 3.85
N TYR A 134 27.84 -31.34 4.95
CA TYR A 134 27.35 -29.97 4.97
C TYR A 134 28.53 -29.05 4.71
N LEU A 135 28.39 -28.17 3.72
CA LEU A 135 29.44 -27.24 3.30
C LEU A 135 28.88 -25.83 3.33
N ALA A 136 29.45 -24.98 4.18
CA ALA A 136 29.27 -23.55 4.05
C ALA A 136 29.83 -23.08 2.69
N PRO A 137 29.41 -21.92 2.16
CA PRO A 137 29.91 -21.43 0.88
C PRO A 137 31.44 -21.35 0.79
N GLN A 138 32.10 -20.96 1.88
CA GLN A 138 33.55 -20.94 2.03
C GLN A 138 34.20 -22.32 2.26
N GLU A 139 33.44 -23.41 2.32
CA GLU A 139 33.98 -24.78 2.49
C GLU A 139 33.89 -25.58 1.19
N ARG A 140 33.36 -24.98 0.12
CA ARG A 140 33.19 -25.62 -1.20
C ARG A 140 34.51 -25.89 -1.93
N VAL A 141 35.63 -25.39 -1.43
CA VAL A 141 36.96 -25.61 -2.01
C VAL A 141 37.86 -26.29 -0.99
N CYS A 142 38.36 -27.48 -1.34
CA CYS A 142 39.43 -28.12 -0.59
C CYS A 142 40.78 -27.53 -1.02
N GLY A 143 41.28 -26.54 -0.28
CA GLY A 143 42.57 -25.90 -0.60
C GLY A 143 43.77 -26.86 -0.56
N ARG A 144 43.74 -27.87 0.33
CA ARG A 144 44.83 -28.85 0.49
C ARG A 144 45.01 -29.76 -0.73
N HIS A 145 43.90 -30.25 -1.28
CA HIS A 145 43.91 -31.24 -2.37
C HIS A 145 43.39 -30.67 -3.69
N ARG A 146 43.10 -29.36 -3.74
CA ARG A 146 42.68 -28.60 -4.92
C ARG A 146 41.44 -29.19 -5.61
N TYR A 147 40.37 -29.40 -4.83
CA TYR A 147 39.07 -29.82 -5.35
C TYR A 147 38.01 -28.75 -5.13
N TRP A 148 37.17 -28.54 -6.12
CA TRP A 148 35.85 -27.92 -5.93
C TRP A 148 34.84 -29.02 -5.62
N LEU A 149 34.10 -28.84 -4.51
CA LEU A 149 33.16 -29.81 -3.97
C LEU A 149 31.76 -29.46 -4.46
N MET A 150 31.45 -29.83 -5.70
CA MET A 150 30.21 -29.43 -6.38
C MET A 150 29.00 -30.19 -5.85
N PHE A 151 28.02 -29.45 -5.35
CA PHE A 151 26.67 -29.97 -5.19
C PHE A 151 26.04 -30.22 -6.57
N LEU A 152 25.52 -31.43 -6.78
CA LEU A 152 24.74 -31.77 -7.96
C LEU A 152 23.44 -32.48 -7.52
N PRO A 153 22.27 -31.94 -7.88
CA PRO A 153 20.98 -32.57 -7.56
C PRO A 153 20.87 -33.99 -8.12
N GLY A 154 20.25 -34.89 -7.36
CA GLY A 154 20.05 -36.28 -7.78
C GLY A 154 21.32 -37.15 -7.82
N SER A 155 22.49 -36.65 -7.41
CA SER A 155 23.74 -37.43 -7.33
C SER A 155 24.37 -37.34 -5.94
N SER A 156 25.53 -37.96 -5.75
CA SER A 156 26.34 -37.81 -4.53
C SER A 156 27.17 -36.51 -4.50
N GLY A 157 27.00 -35.63 -5.49
CA GLY A 157 27.90 -34.51 -5.77
C GLY A 157 29.13 -34.92 -6.58
N LEU A 158 29.81 -33.94 -7.16
CA LEU A 158 30.98 -34.13 -8.03
C LEU A 158 32.20 -33.36 -7.50
N PRO A 159 33.27 -34.04 -7.06
CA PRO A 159 34.55 -33.40 -6.80
C PRO A 159 35.23 -33.06 -8.14
N VAL A 160 35.35 -31.77 -8.45
CA VAL A 160 36.00 -31.28 -9.68
C VAL A 160 37.45 -30.92 -9.35
N PRO A 161 38.45 -31.56 -9.98
CA PRO A 161 39.85 -31.18 -9.82
C PRO A 161 40.06 -29.74 -10.31
N LEU A 162 40.65 -28.89 -9.48
CA LEU A 162 40.93 -27.49 -9.82
C LEU A 162 42.27 -27.30 -10.54
N GLY A 163 43.00 -28.39 -10.84
CA GLY A 163 44.24 -28.36 -11.64
C GLY A 163 45.12 -27.12 -11.42
N TRP A 164 45.38 -26.41 -12.53
CA TRP A 164 46.17 -25.17 -12.63
C TRP A 164 45.32 -23.89 -12.52
N PHE A 165 44.17 -23.88 -11.82
CA PHE A 165 43.35 -22.66 -11.63
C PHE A 165 43.68 -21.94 -10.31
N PRO A 166 44.77 -21.14 -10.23
CA PRO A 166 45.16 -20.47 -9.00
C PRO A 166 44.12 -19.44 -8.55
N GLU A 167 43.30 -18.88 -9.45
CA GLU A 167 42.31 -17.88 -9.08
C GLU A 167 41.24 -18.40 -8.12
N VAL A 168 40.75 -19.64 -8.27
CA VAL A 168 39.74 -20.23 -7.38
C VAL A 168 40.33 -20.46 -6.00
N LEU A 169 41.59 -20.91 -5.92
CA LEU A 169 42.31 -21.10 -4.66
C LEU A 169 42.66 -19.75 -3.98
N LYS A 170 43.00 -18.72 -4.77
CA LYS A 170 43.22 -17.35 -4.27
C LYS A 170 41.92 -16.74 -3.75
N ALA A 171 40.81 -16.92 -4.49
CA ALA A 171 39.47 -16.53 -4.09
C ALA A 171 39.05 -17.23 -2.80
N GLN A 172 39.30 -18.54 -2.69
CA GLN A 172 39.03 -19.32 -1.48
C GLN A 172 39.75 -18.74 -0.25
N ARG A 173 41.05 -18.45 -0.34
CA ARG A 173 41.82 -17.82 0.76
C ARG A 173 41.32 -16.41 1.09
N ARG A 174 40.78 -15.68 0.11
CA ARG A 174 40.17 -14.36 0.30
C ARG A 174 38.80 -14.47 0.96
N HIS A 175 38.01 -15.49 0.63
CA HIS A 175 36.69 -15.73 1.20
C HIS A 175 36.76 -16.06 2.68
N VAL A 176 37.62 -17.02 3.06
CA VAL A 176 37.84 -17.38 4.47
C VAL A 176 38.22 -16.16 5.31
N ARG A 177 39.20 -15.36 4.83
CA ARG A 177 39.60 -14.12 5.50
C ARG A 177 38.47 -13.09 5.60
N LEU A 178 37.62 -12.98 4.58
CA LEU A 178 36.48 -12.06 4.61
C LEU A 178 35.46 -12.49 5.69
N THR A 179 35.12 -13.77 5.75
CA THR A 179 34.17 -14.29 6.73
C THR A 179 34.68 -14.26 8.16
N GLU A 180 36.00 -14.38 8.36
CA GLU A 180 36.63 -14.30 9.69
C GLU A 180 36.78 -12.86 10.19
N ARG A 181 37.12 -11.92 9.31
CA ARG A 181 37.45 -10.53 9.70
C ARG A 181 36.27 -9.57 9.64
N ASN A 182 35.25 -9.88 8.85
CA ASN A 182 34.11 -8.99 8.65
C ASN A 182 32.80 -9.69 9.04
N PRO A 183 32.03 -9.18 10.01
CA PRO A 183 30.76 -9.77 10.43
C PRO A 183 29.71 -9.82 9.31
N ALA A 184 29.80 -8.91 8.34
CA ALA A 184 28.96 -8.91 7.15
C ALA A 184 29.52 -9.78 5.99
N GLY A 185 30.63 -10.50 6.19
CA GLY A 185 31.29 -11.25 5.12
C GLY A 185 30.39 -12.29 4.43
N ALA A 186 29.64 -13.08 5.22
CA ALA A 186 28.70 -14.07 4.67
C ALA A 186 27.51 -13.40 3.95
N GLN A 187 27.05 -12.27 4.48
CA GLN A 187 25.97 -11.48 3.91
C GLN A 187 26.37 -10.81 2.58
N ALA A 188 27.58 -10.25 2.52
CA ALA A 188 28.16 -9.68 1.30
C ALA A 188 28.39 -10.75 0.24
N PHE A 189 28.79 -11.97 0.63
CA PHE A 189 28.89 -13.10 -0.27
C PHE A 189 27.55 -13.43 -0.94
N GLU A 190 26.45 -13.49 -0.17
CA GLU A 190 25.12 -13.78 -0.75
C GLU A 190 24.66 -12.70 -1.74
N VAL A 191 24.90 -11.42 -1.45
CA VAL A 191 24.64 -10.32 -2.40
C VAL A 191 25.49 -10.48 -3.65
N ALA A 192 26.80 -10.69 -3.51
CA ALA A 192 27.71 -10.85 -4.64
C ALA A 192 27.39 -12.08 -5.50
N ARG A 193 26.94 -13.18 -4.88
CA ARG A 193 26.50 -14.39 -5.56
C ARG A 193 25.21 -14.14 -6.35
N ALA A 194 24.29 -13.34 -5.81
CA ALA A 194 23.11 -12.89 -6.54
C ALA A 194 23.48 -12.02 -7.76
N VAL A 195 24.43 -11.10 -7.61
CA VAL A 195 24.92 -10.24 -8.69
C VAL A 195 25.57 -11.06 -9.81
N THR A 196 26.58 -11.86 -9.48
CA THR A 196 27.28 -12.70 -10.45
C THR A 196 26.36 -13.76 -11.07
N GLY A 197 25.41 -14.29 -10.31
CA GLY A 197 24.37 -15.19 -10.83
C GLY A 197 23.41 -14.52 -11.82
N ALA A 198 23.08 -13.24 -11.63
CA ALA A 198 22.30 -12.47 -12.61
C ALA A 198 23.13 -12.24 -13.88
N TRP A 199 24.39 -11.81 -13.74
CA TRP A 199 25.30 -11.60 -14.87
C TRP A 199 25.59 -12.88 -15.65
N TRP A 200 25.59 -14.06 -15.02
CA TRP A 200 25.80 -15.33 -15.71
C TRP A 200 24.81 -15.59 -16.86
N HIS A 201 23.60 -15.03 -16.75
CA HIS A 201 22.54 -15.20 -17.74
C HIS A 201 22.49 -14.07 -18.77
N GLU A 202 23.30 -13.01 -18.59
CA GLU A 202 23.35 -11.89 -19.52
C GLU A 202 24.26 -12.22 -20.74
N PRO A 203 23.90 -11.75 -21.94
CA PRO A 203 24.63 -12.03 -23.16
C PRO A 203 25.87 -11.12 -23.34
N TRP A 204 26.99 -11.45 -22.68
CA TRP A 204 28.27 -10.72 -22.76
C TRP A 204 29.18 -11.14 -23.93
N HIS A 205 28.62 -11.67 -25.01
CA HIS A 205 29.30 -12.62 -25.92
C HIS A 205 30.59 -12.12 -26.58
N THR A 206 30.80 -10.80 -26.68
CA THR A 206 31.97 -10.20 -27.34
C THR A 206 33.09 -9.83 -26.37
N GLU A 207 32.76 -9.39 -25.15
CA GLU A 207 33.70 -8.82 -24.19
C GLU A 207 34.11 -9.80 -23.08
N GLU A 208 33.24 -10.74 -22.69
CA GLU A 208 33.53 -11.70 -21.63
C GLU A 208 34.26 -12.94 -22.15
N ARG A 209 35.57 -12.98 -21.92
CA ARG A 209 36.45 -14.09 -22.35
C ARG A 209 36.82 -15.05 -21.22
N THR A 210 36.76 -14.60 -19.98
CA THR A 210 37.28 -15.35 -18.83
C THR A 210 36.35 -16.49 -18.43
N TRP A 211 35.05 -16.24 -18.37
CA TRP A 211 34.07 -17.26 -18.00
C TRP A 211 33.99 -18.41 -19.01
N PRO A 212 33.88 -18.18 -20.34
CA PRO A 212 33.95 -19.25 -21.32
C PRO A 212 35.25 -20.06 -21.24
N ALA A 213 36.41 -19.41 -21.10
CA ALA A 213 37.70 -20.10 -21.00
C ALA A 213 37.78 -21.03 -19.78
N ARG A 214 37.32 -20.56 -18.61
CA ARG A 214 37.24 -21.42 -17.41
C ARG A 214 36.23 -22.54 -17.55
N LEU A 215 35.11 -22.30 -18.24
CA LEU A 215 34.08 -23.31 -18.45
C LEU A 215 34.64 -24.48 -19.26
N GLU A 216 35.31 -24.19 -20.38
CA GLU A 216 35.96 -25.21 -21.20
C GLU A 216 37.06 -25.94 -20.43
N ALA A 217 37.91 -25.20 -19.73
CA ALA A 217 39.07 -25.78 -19.07
C ALA A 217 38.73 -26.58 -17.79
N THR A 218 37.50 -26.49 -17.27
CA THR A 218 37.02 -27.28 -16.12
C THR A 218 36.01 -28.37 -16.50
N ARG A 219 35.62 -28.44 -17.78
CA ARG A 219 34.62 -29.40 -18.27
C ARG A 219 35.21 -30.81 -18.22
N PRO A 220 34.51 -31.79 -17.59
CA PRO A 220 34.86 -33.20 -17.76
C PRO A 220 34.77 -33.61 -19.24
N ASP A 221 35.68 -34.45 -19.72
CA ASP A 221 35.81 -34.78 -21.15
C ASP A 221 34.48 -35.29 -21.76
N ASP A 222 33.71 -36.05 -20.99
CA ASP A 222 32.44 -36.69 -21.36
C ASP A 222 31.19 -35.83 -21.05
N ALA A 223 31.35 -34.66 -20.43
CA ALA A 223 30.23 -33.82 -20.04
C ALA A 223 29.70 -32.95 -21.19
N ASP A 224 28.38 -32.97 -21.39
CA ASP A 224 27.67 -32.07 -22.31
C ASP A 224 27.97 -30.59 -21.96
N PRO A 225 28.41 -29.75 -22.93
CA PRO A 225 28.76 -28.36 -22.68
C PRO A 225 27.60 -27.50 -22.15
N GLY A 226 26.37 -27.72 -22.65
CA GLY A 226 25.18 -27.01 -22.20
C GLY A 226 24.79 -27.38 -20.78
N TRP A 227 24.87 -28.67 -20.44
CA TRP A 227 24.70 -29.15 -19.06
C TRP A 227 25.77 -28.58 -18.13
N TRP A 228 27.04 -28.59 -18.55
CA TRP A 228 28.16 -28.09 -17.75
C TRP A 228 28.05 -26.59 -17.49
N LYS A 229 27.61 -25.80 -18.48
CA LYS A 229 27.32 -24.37 -18.32
C LYS A 229 26.32 -24.09 -17.19
N VAL A 230 25.36 -24.98 -16.98
CA VAL A 230 24.38 -24.84 -15.90
C VAL A 230 24.96 -25.31 -14.56
N ALA A 231 25.58 -26.50 -14.55
CA ALA A 231 26.11 -27.13 -13.34
C ALA A 231 27.28 -26.35 -12.71
N ALA A 232 28.21 -25.85 -13.55
CA ALA A 232 29.45 -25.23 -13.11
C ALA A 232 29.34 -23.74 -12.77
N ARG A 233 28.17 -23.10 -12.90
CA ARG A 233 27.97 -21.65 -12.66
C ARG A 233 28.73 -21.15 -11.43
N ASP A 234 28.43 -21.73 -10.26
CA ASP A 234 29.01 -21.27 -8.99
C ASP A 234 30.52 -21.48 -8.91
N LEU A 235 31.09 -22.46 -9.63
CA LEU A 235 32.55 -22.68 -9.74
C LEU A 235 33.19 -21.59 -10.61
N ILE A 236 32.62 -21.35 -11.80
CA ILE A 236 33.17 -20.43 -12.80
C ILE A 236 33.16 -18.99 -12.30
N THR A 237 32.05 -18.56 -11.69
CA THR A 237 31.89 -17.18 -11.20
C THR A 237 32.53 -16.95 -9.83
N TYR A 238 32.99 -18.00 -9.13
CA TYR A 238 33.46 -17.90 -7.75
C TYR A 238 34.53 -16.81 -7.54
N PRO A 239 35.57 -16.68 -8.38
CA PRO A 239 36.58 -15.64 -8.19
C PRO A 239 35.99 -14.22 -8.23
N GLU A 240 35.12 -13.94 -9.18
CA GLU A 240 34.41 -12.66 -9.29
C GLU A 240 33.43 -12.45 -8.14
N THR A 241 32.72 -13.50 -7.70
CA THR A 241 31.82 -13.44 -6.54
C THR A 241 32.58 -13.01 -5.29
N ILE A 242 33.77 -13.56 -5.03
CA ILE A 242 34.57 -13.20 -3.85
C ILE A 242 35.19 -11.81 -3.97
N ALA A 243 35.68 -11.42 -5.15
CA ALA A 243 36.18 -10.07 -5.39
C ALA A 243 35.09 -9.03 -5.13
N LEU A 244 33.90 -9.25 -5.68
CA LEU A 244 32.74 -8.39 -5.46
C LEU A 244 32.29 -8.39 -3.99
N ALA A 245 32.22 -9.54 -3.32
CA ALA A 245 31.86 -9.59 -1.90
C ALA A 245 32.80 -8.76 -1.02
N ARG A 246 34.10 -8.79 -1.30
CA ARG A 246 35.10 -7.96 -0.61
C ARG A 246 34.91 -6.47 -0.89
N LEU A 247 34.65 -6.11 -2.15
CA LEU A 247 34.40 -4.73 -2.55
C LEU A 247 33.16 -4.16 -1.85
N LEU A 248 32.04 -4.89 -1.90
CA LEU A 248 30.77 -4.46 -1.27
C LEU A 248 30.89 -4.37 0.25
N ALA A 249 31.68 -5.23 0.89
CA ALA A 249 31.92 -5.22 2.33
C ALA A 249 32.97 -4.18 2.77
N CYS A 250 33.63 -3.49 1.84
CA CYS A 250 34.66 -2.50 2.13
C CYS A 250 34.01 -1.21 2.66
N SER A 251 34.43 -0.78 3.87
CA SER A 251 33.90 0.45 4.49
C SER A 251 34.18 1.69 3.66
N THR A 252 35.36 1.79 3.04
CA THR A 252 35.73 2.92 2.18
C THR A 252 34.82 3.02 0.95
N VAL A 253 34.51 1.88 0.31
CA VAL A 253 33.60 1.84 -0.84
C VAL A 253 32.19 2.23 -0.44
N LEU A 254 31.70 1.72 0.70
CA LEU A 254 30.41 2.12 1.26
C LEU A 254 30.34 3.62 1.51
N GLN A 255 31.35 4.21 2.18
CA GLN A 255 31.38 5.65 2.47
C GLN A 255 31.45 6.50 1.20
N ARG A 256 32.27 6.11 0.20
CA ARG A 256 32.34 6.79 -1.09
C ARG A 256 30.99 6.73 -1.84
N THR A 257 30.35 5.56 -1.87
CA THR A 257 29.02 5.39 -2.49
C THR A 257 27.98 6.30 -1.83
N LEU A 258 28.04 6.47 -0.50
CA LEU A 258 27.15 7.39 0.22
C LEU A 258 27.44 8.85 -0.11
N ALA A 259 28.71 9.26 -0.10
CA ALA A 259 29.10 10.63 -0.45
C ALA A 259 28.72 11.00 -1.89
N GLU A 260 28.98 10.11 -2.84
CA GLU A 260 28.69 10.30 -4.27
C GLU A 260 27.20 10.46 -4.56
N SER A 261 26.34 9.78 -3.79
CA SER A 261 24.89 9.90 -3.92
C SER A 261 24.32 11.29 -3.62
N GLY A 262 25.07 12.16 -2.95
CA GLY A 262 24.59 13.49 -2.54
C GLY A 262 23.36 13.45 -1.62
N GLY A 263 23.05 12.30 -1.01
CA GLY A 263 21.85 12.09 -0.20
C GLY A 263 20.59 11.73 -0.99
N HIS A 264 20.69 11.56 -2.32
CA HIS A 264 19.60 11.14 -3.19
C HIS A 264 19.63 9.63 -3.43
N LEU A 265 18.46 9.00 -3.53
CA LEU A 265 18.38 7.60 -3.97
C LEU A 265 18.72 7.53 -5.46
N PRO A 266 19.55 6.56 -5.88
CA PRO A 266 20.01 6.49 -7.26
C PRO A 266 18.85 6.08 -8.18
N TYR A 267 18.77 6.71 -9.35
CA TYR A 267 17.87 6.29 -10.43
C TYR A 267 18.51 5.17 -11.28
N ARG A 268 19.80 5.29 -11.58
CA ARG A 268 20.62 4.30 -12.30
C ARG A 268 22.04 4.27 -11.72
N LEU A 269 22.82 3.24 -12.07
CA LEU A 269 24.16 3.09 -11.48
C LEU A 269 25.21 4.08 -12.00
N ASP A 270 24.99 4.78 -13.13
CA ASP A 270 25.92 5.82 -13.60
C ASP A 270 26.04 7.02 -12.66
N GLU A 271 25.11 7.16 -11.71
CA GLU A 271 25.15 8.17 -10.65
C GLU A 271 26.16 7.79 -9.55
N LEU A 272 26.76 6.60 -9.65
CA LEU A 272 27.78 6.07 -8.76
C LEU A 272 29.06 5.67 -9.53
N PRO A 273 29.69 6.59 -10.30
CA PRO A 273 30.81 6.25 -11.17
C PRO A 273 32.05 5.72 -10.41
N ALA A 274 32.29 6.15 -9.17
CA ALA A 274 33.38 5.60 -8.35
C ALA A 274 33.15 4.12 -8.01
N LEU A 275 31.91 3.74 -7.66
CA LEU A 275 31.55 2.34 -7.44
C LEU A 275 31.78 1.49 -8.70
N LEU A 276 31.35 1.99 -9.87
CA LEU A 276 31.52 1.28 -11.14
C LEU A 276 32.99 1.14 -11.55
N THR A 277 33.79 2.18 -11.32
CA THR A 277 35.23 2.18 -11.62
C THR A 277 35.99 1.18 -10.76
N GLU A 278 35.75 1.19 -9.43
CA GLU A 278 36.36 0.24 -8.50
C GLU A 278 35.93 -1.20 -8.80
N LEU A 279 34.68 -1.40 -9.19
CA LEU A 279 34.16 -2.71 -9.58
C LEU A 279 34.84 -3.22 -10.86
N ALA A 280 34.94 -2.38 -11.89
CA ALA A 280 35.61 -2.72 -13.14
C ALA A 280 37.11 -3.03 -12.90
N TYR A 281 37.76 -2.28 -12.02
CA TYR A 281 39.15 -2.50 -11.62
C TYR A 281 39.33 -3.82 -10.85
N GLU A 282 38.57 -4.05 -9.77
CA GLU A 282 38.70 -5.27 -8.95
C GLU A 282 38.37 -6.56 -9.73
N LEU A 283 37.44 -6.48 -10.69
CA LEU A 283 37.07 -7.61 -11.54
C LEU A 283 37.92 -7.75 -12.81
N GLN A 284 38.84 -6.82 -13.06
CA GLN A 284 39.69 -6.76 -14.26
C GLN A 284 38.87 -6.77 -15.56
N ARG A 285 37.76 -6.01 -15.57
CA ARG A 285 36.79 -5.92 -16.66
C ARG A 285 36.43 -4.44 -16.90
N PRO A 286 37.26 -3.68 -17.63
CA PRO A 286 37.03 -2.25 -17.85
C PRO A 286 35.71 -1.96 -18.58
N TRP A 287 35.30 -2.86 -19.48
CA TRP A 287 34.03 -2.77 -20.22
C TRP A 287 32.79 -2.79 -19.30
N LEU A 288 32.89 -3.39 -18.11
CA LEU A 288 31.74 -3.61 -17.23
C LEU A 288 31.13 -2.30 -16.71
N ALA A 289 31.95 -1.26 -16.48
CA ALA A 289 31.45 0.05 -16.05
C ALA A 289 30.46 0.65 -17.06
N HIS A 290 30.74 0.50 -18.37
CA HIS A 290 29.88 1.02 -19.43
C HIS A 290 28.51 0.31 -19.45
N HIS A 291 28.49 -1.02 -19.41
CA HIS A 291 27.23 -1.77 -19.41
C HIS A 291 26.42 -1.58 -18.12
N LEU A 292 27.09 -1.42 -16.99
CA LEU A 292 26.40 -1.21 -15.71
C LEU A 292 25.83 0.21 -15.57
N ALA A 293 26.34 1.21 -16.29
CA ALA A 293 25.90 2.59 -16.18
C ALA A 293 24.37 2.76 -16.40
N THR A 294 23.79 2.01 -17.33
CA THR A 294 22.35 2.09 -17.65
C THR A 294 21.47 1.23 -16.74
N VAL A 295 22.05 0.48 -15.79
CA VAL A 295 21.32 -0.45 -14.94
C VAL A 295 20.48 0.31 -13.91
N THR A 296 19.18 0.04 -13.92
CA THR A 296 18.14 0.63 -13.03
C THR A 296 17.52 -0.38 -12.07
N HIS A 297 17.96 -1.63 -12.11
CA HIS A 297 17.31 -2.75 -11.41
C HIS A 297 18.28 -3.91 -11.20
N GLY A 298 17.81 -4.99 -10.59
CA GLY A 298 18.62 -6.16 -10.28
C GLY A 298 19.34 -6.08 -8.92
N PRO A 299 20.13 -7.11 -8.57
CA PRO A 299 20.74 -7.25 -7.26
C PRO A 299 21.76 -6.15 -6.92
N LEU A 300 22.61 -5.74 -7.87
CA LEU A 300 23.63 -4.70 -7.61
C LEU A 300 22.98 -3.34 -7.37
N PHE A 301 22.02 -2.95 -8.23
CA PHE A 301 21.22 -1.75 -8.04
C PHE A 301 20.46 -1.79 -6.71
N THR A 302 19.85 -2.93 -6.37
CA THR A 302 19.11 -3.08 -5.12
C THR A 302 20.01 -2.92 -3.89
N TRP A 303 21.24 -3.42 -3.94
CA TRP A 303 22.23 -3.22 -2.89
C TRP A 303 22.63 -1.75 -2.78
N ALA A 304 22.98 -1.10 -3.90
CA ALA A 304 23.37 0.32 -3.91
C ALA A 304 22.25 1.23 -3.39
N HIS A 305 21.02 1.01 -3.88
CA HIS A 305 19.82 1.68 -3.39
C HIS A 305 19.60 1.44 -1.89
N SER A 306 19.83 0.21 -1.39
CA SER A 306 19.67 -0.10 0.04
C SER A 306 20.77 0.53 0.89
N CYS A 307 22.01 0.57 0.41
CA CYS A 307 23.14 1.26 1.03
C CYS A 307 22.80 2.73 1.28
N ILE A 308 22.35 3.44 0.25
CA ILE A 308 22.01 4.87 0.33
C ILE A 308 20.77 5.08 1.20
N ARG A 309 19.73 4.25 1.04
CA ARG A 309 18.49 4.36 1.83
C ARG A 309 18.70 4.17 3.33
N THR A 310 19.57 3.23 3.72
CA THR A 310 19.86 2.97 5.14
C THR A 310 21.04 3.79 5.64
N ARG A 311 21.69 4.57 4.77
CA ARG A 311 22.98 5.25 5.02
C ARG A 311 24.05 4.30 5.56
N ALA A 312 23.97 3.02 5.17
CA ALA A 312 24.75 1.91 5.72
C ALA A 312 24.86 1.93 7.27
N ALA A 313 23.82 2.39 7.97
CA ALA A 313 23.87 2.55 9.42
C ALA A 313 24.19 1.22 10.13
N PRO A 314 24.96 1.22 11.23
CA PRO A 314 25.38 0.00 11.93
C PRO A 314 24.24 -0.65 12.74
N THR A 315 22.99 -0.22 12.58
CA THR A 315 21.85 -0.78 13.31
C THR A 315 21.45 -2.14 12.73
N PRO A 316 20.98 -3.10 13.56
CA PRO A 316 20.58 -4.42 13.07
C PRO A 316 19.53 -4.37 11.94
N ALA A 317 18.56 -3.45 12.03
CA ALA A 317 17.53 -3.28 11.00
C ALA A 317 18.09 -2.72 9.67
N ALA A 318 19.03 -1.77 9.75
CA ALA A 318 19.70 -1.22 8.58
C ALA A 318 20.61 -2.25 7.91
N GLN A 319 21.39 -3.00 8.69
CA GLN A 319 22.25 -4.08 8.19
C GLN A 319 21.43 -5.21 7.58
N GLN A 320 20.35 -5.65 8.25
CA GLN A 320 19.44 -6.65 7.70
C GLN A 320 18.85 -6.20 6.36
N THR A 321 18.56 -4.90 6.22
CA THR A 321 18.02 -4.32 5.00
C THR A 321 19.06 -4.21 3.88
N LEU A 322 20.26 -3.73 4.20
CA LEU A 322 21.38 -3.55 3.27
C LEU A 322 21.76 -4.87 2.59
N TRP A 323 21.85 -5.94 3.38
CA TRP A 323 22.31 -7.24 2.90
C TRP A 323 21.18 -8.18 2.47
N LYS A 324 19.95 -7.67 2.33
CA LYS A 324 18.80 -8.50 1.99
C LYS A 324 18.79 -8.87 0.51
N VAL A 325 19.06 -10.14 0.21
CA VAL A 325 18.80 -10.69 -1.13
C VAL A 325 17.34 -11.12 -1.24
N HIS A 326 16.58 -10.40 -2.07
CA HIS A 326 15.18 -10.71 -2.37
C HIS A 326 15.04 -11.97 -3.23
N SER A 327 13.95 -12.72 -3.03
CA SER A 327 13.72 -14.02 -3.71
C SER A 327 13.92 -13.96 -5.23
N PRO A 328 13.45 -12.93 -5.96
CA PRO A 328 13.63 -12.87 -7.42
C PRO A 328 15.07 -12.66 -7.89
N HIS A 329 15.93 -12.14 -7.01
CA HIS A 329 17.35 -11.92 -7.29
C HIS A 329 18.23 -13.11 -6.87
N ARG A 330 17.68 -14.10 -6.17
CA ARG A 330 18.48 -15.26 -5.75
C ARG A 330 18.82 -16.12 -6.97
N PRO A 331 20.08 -16.60 -7.07
CA PRO A 331 20.44 -17.55 -8.10
C PRO A 331 19.51 -18.76 -8.04
N ARG A 332 19.04 -19.17 -9.21
CA ARG A 332 18.19 -20.36 -9.34
C ARG A 332 18.94 -21.60 -8.79
N PRO A 333 18.38 -22.36 -7.81
CA PRO A 333 18.94 -23.64 -7.40
C PRO A 333 19.09 -24.58 -8.59
N LEU A 334 20.12 -25.43 -8.53
CA LEU A 334 20.48 -26.35 -9.61
C LEU A 334 19.40 -27.41 -9.80
N SER A 335 18.68 -27.78 -8.74
CA SER A 335 17.59 -28.78 -8.76
C SER A 335 16.49 -28.51 -9.77
N ASP A 336 16.33 -27.24 -10.14
CA ASP A 336 15.26 -26.78 -11.01
C ASP A 336 15.78 -26.37 -12.40
N LEU A 337 17.11 -26.29 -12.56
CA LEU A 337 17.76 -26.02 -13.85
C LEU A 337 18.21 -27.32 -14.53
N LEU A 338 18.56 -28.33 -13.73
CA LEU A 338 18.97 -29.65 -14.18
C LEU A 338 17.79 -30.60 -14.01
N LEU A 339 17.28 -31.15 -15.12
CA LEU A 339 16.28 -32.22 -15.10
C LEU A 339 16.83 -33.46 -14.36
N PRO A 340 15.98 -34.25 -13.66
CA PRO A 340 16.42 -35.50 -13.05
C PRO A 340 17.03 -36.44 -14.10
N PRO A 341 18.18 -37.08 -13.83
CA PRO A 341 18.72 -38.11 -14.70
C PRO A 341 17.68 -39.25 -14.83
N GLY A 342 17.17 -39.48 -16.05
CA GLY A 342 16.11 -40.46 -16.34
C GLY A 342 14.92 -39.93 -17.13
N SER A 343 14.80 -38.61 -17.34
CA SER A 343 13.80 -38.03 -18.26
C SER A 343 14.32 -37.86 -19.70
N ARG A 344 15.43 -38.53 -20.06
CA ARG A 344 15.79 -38.70 -21.46
C ARG A 344 14.74 -39.60 -22.08
N ALA A 345 14.06 -39.06 -23.09
CA ALA A 345 12.94 -39.65 -23.79
C ALA A 345 13.22 -41.10 -24.17
N ASP A 346 12.56 -42.01 -23.47
CA ASP A 346 12.15 -43.27 -24.07
C ASP A 346 10.75 -43.62 -23.54
N SER A 347 9.88 -44.01 -24.45
CA SER A 347 8.42 -44.23 -24.31
C SER A 347 7.52 -42.98 -24.19
N GLY A 348 6.57 -42.89 -25.12
CA GLY A 348 5.57 -41.81 -25.26
C GLY A 348 4.63 -41.64 -24.07
N GLN A 349 5.14 -41.06 -22.99
CA GLN A 349 4.31 -40.57 -21.89
C GLN A 349 3.80 -39.15 -22.17
N PRO A 350 2.61 -38.79 -21.63
CA PRO A 350 1.97 -37.51 -21.91
C PRO A 350 2.82 -36.36 -21.40
N GLU A 351 2.79 -35.25 -22.16
CA GLU A 351 3.30 -33.92 -21.81
C GLU A 351 3.39 -33.68 -20.29
N PRO A 352 4.57 -33.27 -19.75
CA PRO A 352 4.71 -32.97 -18.34
C PRO A 352 3.64 -31.95 -17.92
N ARG A 353 2.85 -32.27 -16.88
CA ARG A 353 1.85 -31.34 -16.35
C ARG A 353 2.50 -29.98 -16.11
N PRO A 354 1.93 -28.87 -16.62
CA PRO A 354 2.54 -27.56 -16.50
C PRO A 354 2.78 -27.25 -15.03
N VAL A 355 4.03 -26.96 -14.69
CA VAL A 355 4.46 -26.70 -13.32
C VAL A 355 3.60 -25.55 -12.78
N LYS A 356 2.74 -25.84 -11.78
CA LYS A 356 1.81 -24.84 -11.20
C LYS A 356 2.52 -23.60 -10.63
N ARG A 357 3.83 -23.66 -10.40
CA ARG A 357 4.67 -22.59 -9.83
C ARG A 357 6.08 -22.62 -10.41
N LEU A 358 6.50 -21.52 -11.02
CA LEU A 358 7.92 -21.24 -11.23
C LEU A 358 8.44 -20.49 -10.00
N ARG A 359 8.95 -21.24 -9.00
CA ARG A 359 9.66 -20.73 -7.81
C ARG A 359 9.05 -19.49 -7.16
N GLY A 360 7.82 -19.61 -6.68
CA GLY A 360 7.11 -18.53 -5.98
C GLY A 360 6.36 -17.56 -6.89
N HIS A 361 6.59 -17.62 -8.20
CA HIS A 361 5.77 -16.94 -9.20
C HIS A 361 4.81 -17.94 -9.83
N SER A 362 3.52 -17.70 -9.61
CA SER A 362 2.47 -18.42 -10.30
C SER A 362 2.63 -18.17 -11.80
N PHE A 363 2.51 -19.19 -12.65
CA PHE A 363 2.38 -18.98 -14.09
C PHE A 363 1.24 -17.99 -14.42
N GLN A 364 0.20 -17.97 -13.58
CA GLN A 364 -0.87 -16.98 -13.64
C GLN A 364 -0.38 -15.56 -13.29
N ALA A 365 0.61 -15.41 -12.40
CA ALA A 365 1.20 -14.12 -12.07
C ALA A 365 2.05 -13.57 -13.24
N GLU A 366 2.74 -14.43 -13.98
CA GLU A 366 3.49 -14.02 -15.18
C GLU A 366 2.53 -13.58 -16.30
N ARG A 367 1.52 -14.40 -16.60
CA ARG A 367 0.45 -14.02 -17.54
C ARG A 367 -0.29 -12.76 -17.11
N ALA A 368 -0.53 -12.57 -15.80
CA ALA A 368 -1.15 -11.36 -15.29
C ALA A 368 -0.22 -10.15 -15.50
N PHE A 369 1.09 -10.30 -15.30
CA PHE A 369 2.07 -9.26 -15.58
C PHE A 369 2.08 -8.89 -17.07
N GLU A 370 2.14 -9.86 -17.98
CA GLU A 370 2.11 -9.64 -19.43
C GLU A 370 0.85 -8.89 -19.87
N ARG A 371 -0.33 -9.31 -19.40
CA ARG A 371 -1.59 -8.60 -19.64
C ARG A 371 -1.55 -7.15 -19.15
N SER A 372 -1.00 -6.94 -17.95
CA SER A 372 -0.89 -5.62 -17.36
C SER A 372 0.10 -4.73 -18.11
N LEU A 373 1.20 -5.31 -18.59
CA LEU A 373 2.20 -4.63 -19.41
C LEU A 373 1.61 -4.19 -20.76
N ALA A 374 0.69 -4.96 -21.35
CA ALA A 374 -0.05 -4.53 -22.54
C ALA A 374 -0.89 -3.26 -22.28
N HIS A 375 -1.58 -3.16 -21.13
CA HIS A 375 -2.28 -1.93 -20.74
C HIS A 375 -1.33 -0.76 -20.52
N ALA A 376 -0.14 -1.01 -19.98
CA ALA A 376 0.90 0.01 -19.83
C ALA A 376 1.41 0.51 -21.19
N ARG A 377 1.62 -0.40 -22.16
CA ARG A 377 2.00 -0.04 -23.54
C ARG A 377 0.95 0.83 -24.20
N ALA A 378 -0.33 0.45 -24.12
CA ALA A 378 -1.42 1.25 -24.66
C ALA A 378 -1.49 2.64 -24.03
N TYR A 379 -1.32 2.74 -22.71
CA TYR A 379 -1.26 4.04 -22.04
C TYR A 379 -0.05 4.86 -22.50
N HIS A 380 1.13 4.24 -22.60
CA HIS A 380 2.34 4.91 -23.06
C HIS A 380 2.20 5.44 -24.49
N GLN A 381 1.59 4.67 -25.40
CA GLN A 381 1.29 5.12 -26.76
C GLN A 381 0.38 6.36 -26.78
N GLN A 382 -0.58 6.45 -25.86
CA GLN A 382 -1.49 7.59 -25.81
C GLN A 382 -0.90 8.85 -25.15
N HIS A 383 -0.09 8.69 -24.10
CA HIS A 383 0.37 9.82 -23.26
C HIS A 383 1.89 10.08 -23.33
N GLY A 384 2.66 9.22 -23.98
CA GLY A 384 4.12 9.32 -24.07
C GLY A 384 4.87 9.07 -22.75
N HIS A 385 4.18 8.63 -21.69
CA HIS A 385 4.79 8.40 -20.37
C HIS A 385 3.98 7.43 -19.49
N LEU A 386 4.60 6.83 -18.46
CA LEU A 386 3.92 5.96 -17.48
C LEU A 386 3.63 6.64 -16.12
N ALA A 387 3.60 7.97 -16.06
CA ALA A 387 3.27 8.73 -14.85
C ALA A 387 1.74 8.71 -14.53
N VAL A 388 1.13 7.53 -14.50
CA VAL A 388 -0.31 7.33 -14.30
C VAL A 388 -0.73 7.71 -12.86
N PRO A 389 -1.76 8.55 -12.66
CA PRO A 389 -2.38 8.76 -11.36
C PRO A 389 -2.85 7.45 -10.72
N LYS A 390 -2.73 7.31 -9.40
CA LYS A 390 -3.05 6.04 -8.71
C LYS A 390 -4.49 5.55 -8.96
N GLU A 391 -5.43 6.49 -9.05
CA GLU A 391 -6.87 6.23 -9.22
C GLU A 391 -7.26 6.03 -10.71
N ASP A 392 -6.34 6.28 -11.65
CA ASP A 392 -6.65 6.21 -13.08
C ASP A 392 -6.63 4.76 -13.59
N ALA A 393 -7.60 4.49 -14.47
CA ALA A 393 -7.76 3.23 -15.19
C ALA A 393 -7.51 3.40 -16.69
N SER A 394 -7.00 2.35 -17.33
CA SER A 394 -6.89 2.23 -18.79
C SER A 394 -8.01 1.31 -19.26
N GLY A 395 -9.12 1.88 -19.74
CA GLY A 395 -10.38 1.15 -19.84
C GLY A 395 -10.87 0.75 -18.43
N ASP A 396 -11.21 -0.51 -18.24
CA ASP A 396 -11.61 -1.08 -16.94
C ASP A 396 -10.43 -1.56 -16.09
N TYR A 397 -9.19 -1.46 -16.61
CA TYR A 397 -8.01 -1.98 -15.91
C TYR A 397 -7.39 -0.93 -14.97
N PRO A 398 -7.18 -1.21 -13.66
CA PRO A 398 -6.66 -0.26 -12.67
C PRO A 398 -5.13 -0.06 -12.79
N LEU A 399 -4.71 0.49 -13.93
CA LEU A 399 -3.30 0.67 -14.30
C LEU A 399 -2.52 1.51 -13.29
N GLY A 400 -3.11 2.58 -12.77
CA GLY A 400 -2.48 3.46 -11.78
C GLY A 400 -2.11 2.74 -10.49
N THR A 401 -3.01 1.90 -9.98
CA THR A 401 -2.78 1.08 -8.79
C THR A 401 -1.74 0.00 -9.06
N TRP A 402 -1.79 -0.64 -10.23
CA TRP A 402 -0.79 -1.64 -10.62
C TRP A 402 0.63 -1.05 -10.68
N LEU A 403 0.83 0.07 -11.38
CA LEU A 403 2.13 0.76 -11.44
C LEU A 403 2.59 1.26 -10.07
N SER A 404 1.67 1.79 -9.25
CA SER A 404 1.99 2.19 -7.87
C SER A 404 2.53 1.01 -7.05
N ASN A 405 1.91 -0.16 -7.14
CA ASN A 405 2.33 -1.36 -6.42
C ASN A 405 3.69 -1.86 -6.92
N LEU A 406 3.96 -1.79 -8.23
CA LEU A 406 5.25 -2.13 -8.82
C LEU A 406 6.37 -1.23 -8.30
N ARG A 407 6.16 0.09 -8.28
CA ARG A 407 7.12 1.07 -7.73
C ARG A 407 7.43 0.81 -6.25
N THR A 408 6.41 0.48 -5.45
CA THR A 408 6.60 0.15 -4.02
C THR A 408 7.48 -1.09 -3.82
N ARG A 409 7.45 -2.05 -4.76
CA ARG A 409 8.20 -3.31 -4.67
C ARG A 409 9.36 -3.40 -5.67
N HIS A 410 9.81 -2.30 -6.26
CA HIS A 410 10.76 -2.30 -7.38
C HIS A 410 12.07 -3.05 -7.08
N THR A 411 12.60 -2.93 -5.87
CA THR A 411 13.80 -3.68 -5.39
C THR A 411 13.58 -5.19 -5.30
N ARG A 412 12.34 -5.66 -5.42
CA ARG A 412 11.92 -7.06 -5.34
C ARG A 412 11.28 -7.54 -6.64
N LEU A 413 11.40 -6.78 -7.73
CA LEU A 413 10.90 -7.22 -9.03
C LEU A 413 11.92 -8.14 -9.70
N PRO A 414 11.46 -9.18 -10.42
CA PRO A 414 12.32 -9.91 -11.33
C PRO A 414 12.98 -8.97 -12.35
N THR A 415 14.25 -9.21 -12.65
CA THR A 415 15.06 -8.38 -13.55
C THR A 415 14.35 -8.16 -14.90
N HIS A 416 13.82 -9.21 -15.52
CA HIS A 416 13.14 -9.12 -16.81
C HIS A 416 11.86 -8.27 -16.78
N GLN A 417 11.10 -8.29 -15.67
CA GLN A 417 9.90 -7.46 -15.51
C GLN A 417 10.26 -5.97 -15.36
N ALA A 418 11.32 -5.67 -14.60
CA ALA A 418 11.82 -4.31 -14.46
C ALA A 418 12.41 -3.80 -15.78
N ALA A 419 13.16 -4.63 -16.51
CA ALA A 419 13.69 -4.32 -17.83
C ALA A 419 12.57 -4.01 -18.84
N ALA A 420 11.50 -4.81 -18.86
CA ALA A 420 10.37 -4.59 -19.76
C ALA A 420 9.65 -3.24 -19.52
N LEU A 421 9.54 -2.82 -18.26
CA LEU A 421 8.98 -1.50 -17.90
C LEU A 421 9.94 -0.36 -18.22
N HIS A 422 11.25 -0.57 -17.99
CA HIS A 422 12.28 0.41 -18.30
C HIS A 422 12.41 0.66 -19.80
N ALA A 423 12.36 -0.39 -20.63
CA ALA A 423 12.33 -0.29 -22.08
C ALA A 423 11.09 0.48 -22.59
N LEU A 424 9.97 0.40 -21.88
CA LEU A 424 8.75 1.12 -22.24
C LEU A 424 8.83 2.60 -21.86
N TYR A 425 9.27 2.91 -20.63
CA TYR A 425 9.43 4.27 -20.14
C TYR A 425 10.54 4.30 -19.08
N PRO A 426 11.71 4.89 -19.36
CA PRO A 426 12.87 4.81 -18.49
C PRO A 426 12.57 5.23 -17.04
N TRP A 427 11.82 6.33 -16.87
CA TRP A 427 11.49 6.93 -15.57
C TRP A 427 10.29 6.28 -14.86
N TRP A 428 9.88 5.06 -15.25
CA TRP A 428 8.72 4.39 -14.64
C TRP A 428 8.86 4.24 -13.12
N ASN A 429 10.09 4.11 -12.60
CA ASN A 429 10.43 4.03 -11.18
C ASN A 429 11.51 5.05 -10.79
N ALA A 430 11.31 6.32 -11.15
CA ALA A 430 12.21 7.38 -10.68
C ALA A 430 12.07 7.62 -9.16
N PRO A 431 13.13 8.10 -8.49
CA PRO A 431 13.12 8.37 -7.05
C PRO A 431 12.26 9.60 -6.64
N TRP A 432 11.82 10.42 -7.61
CA TRP A 432 10.90 11.53 -7.38
C TRP A 432 9.43 11.16 -7.62
N SER A 433 8.52 12.04 -7.18
CA SER A 433 7.07 11.76 -7.26
C SER A 433 6.56 11.68 -8.70
N THR A 434 5.55 10.82 -8.93
CA THR A 434 4.83 10.76 -10.21
C THR A 434 4.10 12.06 -10.54
N LEU A 435 3.74 12.85 -9.53
CA LEU A 435 3.21 14.20 -9.73
C LEU A 435 4.24 15.09 -10.43
N TRP A 436 5.48 15.09 -9.95
CA TRP A 436 6.57 15.84 -10.57
C TRP A 436 6.77 15.42 -12.03
N GLN A 437 6.76 14.10 -12.32
CA GLN A 437 6.90 13.59 -13.69
C GLN A 437 5.80 14.13 -14.62
N ARG A 438 4.53 14.06 -14.18
CA ARG A 438 3.41 14.59 -14.98
C ARG A 438 3.53 16.08 -15.21
N THR A 439 3.86 16.86 -14.17
CA THR A 439 3.98 18.31 -14.31
C THR A 439 5.16 18.69 -15.20
N TRP A 440 6.25 17.91 -15.19
CA TRP A 440 7.34 18.07 -16.15
C TRP A 440 6.91 17.79 -17.59
N HIS A 441 6.18 16.68 -17.84
CA HIS A 441 5.63 16.42 -19.17
C HIS A 441 4.70 17.55 -19.64
N GLN A 442 3.87 18.10 -18.76
CA GLN A 442 3.07 19.29 -19.06
C GLN A 442 3.93 20.51 -19.41
N ALA A 443 5.05 20.71 -18.73
CA ALA A 443 5.99 21.80 -19.03
C ALA A 443 6.68 21.60 -20.38
N ARG A 444 7.09 20.36 -20.70
CA ARG A 444 7.70 19.99 -21.99
C ARG A 444 6.70 20.21 -23.13
N ASP A 445 5.51 19.62 -23.03
CA ASP A 445 4.48 19.74 -24.06
C ASP A 445 4.07 21.22 -24.25
N HIS A 446 4.04 22.00 -23.16
CA HIS A 446 3.81 23.44 -23.24
C HIS A 446 4.93 24.17 -23.99
N ALA A 447 6.19 23.84 -23.71
CA ALA A 447 7.34 24.44 -24.36
C ALA A 447 7.42 24.09 -25.85
N GLU A 448 7.08 22.85 -26.21
CA GLU A 448 6.95 22.40 -27.60
C GLU A 448 5.85 23.17 -28.35
N ALA A 449 4.70 23.41 -27.71
CA ALA A 449 3.57 24.09 -28.34
C ALA A 449 3.66 25.63 -28.37
N HIS A 450 4.26 26.26 -27.35
CA HIS A 450 4.22 27.72 -27.14
C HIS A 450 5.62 28.38 -27.15
N GLY A 451 6.66 27.62 -27.45
CA GLY A 451 8.05 28.10 -27.45
C GLY A 451 8.72 28.06 -26.06
N PRO A 452 9.97 28.54 -25.96
CA PRO A 452 10.82 28.32 -24.79
C PRO A 452 10.24 28.91 -23.51
N LEU A 453 10.44 28.21 -22.39
CA LEU A 453 10.11 28.70 -21.07
C LEU A 453 10.98 29.93 -20.75
N GLN A 454 10.36 30.98 -20.18
CA GLN A 454 11.06 32.24 -19.86
C GLN A 454 11.14 32.46 -18.33
N PRO A 455 12.11 31.85 -17.62
CA PRO A 455 12.27 32.01 -16.17
C PRO A 455 12.42 33.47 -15.72
N ALA A 456 13.22 34.26 -16.43
CA ALA A 456 13.48 35.66 -16.11
C ALA A 456 12.21 36.54 -16.13
N ARG A 457 11.21 36.15 -16.93
CA ARG A 457 9.90 36.83 -17.04
C ARG A 457 8.81 36.16 -16.20
N GLY A 458 9.15 35.17 -15.38
CA GLY A 458 8.20 34.46 -14.53
C GLY A 458 7.21 33.57 -15.28
N PHE A 459 7.64 32.95 -16.38
CA PHE A 459 6.87 31.97 -17.17
C PHE A 459 5.52 32.50 -17.68
N PRO A 460 5.48 33.62 -18.42
CA PRO A 460 4.24 34.32 -18.78
C PRO A 460 3.29 33.48 -19.65
N THR A 461 3.84 32.65 -20.54
CA THR A 461 3.07 31.83 -21.49
C THR A 461 2.40 30.62 -20.84
N THR A 462 2.84 30.21 -19.64
CA THR A 462 2.30 29.03 -18.96
C THR A 462 0.98 29.33 -18.25
N SER A 463 0.25 28.31 -17.79
CA SER A 463 -0.79 28.51 -16.77
C SER A 463 -0.17 28.97 -15.44
N TYR A 464 -0.93 29.69 -14.60
CA TYR A 464 -0.40 30.19 -13.31
C TYR A 464 0.21 29.07 -12.44
N SER A 465 -0.49 27.94 -12.33
CA SER A 465 -0.03 26.78 -11.55
C SER A 465 1.23 26.13 -12.11
N LEU A 466 1.37 26.08 -13.44
CA LEU A 466 2.56 25.53 -14.08
C LEU A 466 3.76 26.47 -13.90
N GLY A 467 3.55 27.78 -14.09
CA GLY A 467 4.58 28.79 -13.84
C GLY A 467 5.03 28.87 -12.39
N GLU A 468 4.10 28.74 -11.42
CA GLU A 468 4.43 28.64 -10.00
C GLU A 468 5.24 27.38 -9.69
N TRP A 469 4.85 26.23 -10.25
CA TRP A 469 5.60 24.99 -10.09
C TRP A 469 7.01 25.07 -10.68
N LEU A 470 7.16 25.65 -11.88
CA LEU A 470 8.44 25.87 -12.55
C LEU A 470 9.34 26.80 -11.73
N HIS A 471 8.79 27.91 -11.21
CA HIS A 471 9.52 28.80 -10.30
C HIS A 471 9.99 28.08 -9.04
N LEU A 472 9.16 27.23 -8.45
CA LEU A 472 9.56 26.40 -7.31
C LEU A 472 10.65 25.38 -7.67
N GLN A 473 10.70 24.90 -8.92
CA GLN A 473 11.81 24.04 -9.37
C GLN A 473 13.10 24.84 -9.51
N CYS A 474 13.04 26.03 -10.10
CA CYS A 474 14.21 26.92 -10.24
C CYS A 474 14.80 27.32 -8.89
N THR A 475 13.97 27.69 -7.92
CA THR A 475 14.44 28.07 -6.56
C THR A 475 15.10 26.91 -5.81
N ARG A 476 14.75 25.66 -6.14
CA ARG A 476 15.31 24.45 -5.52
C ARG A 476 16.35 23.76 -6.40
N TYR A 477 16.68 24.33 -7.56
CA TYR A 477 17.46 23.68 -8.61
C TYR A 477 18.73 22.98 -8.09
N PRO A 478 19.58 23.59 -7.22
CA PRO A 478 20.80 22.95 -6.73
C PRO A 478 20.57 21.69 -5.87
N THR A 479 19.36 21.54 -5.32
CA THR A 479 18.97 20.40 -4.47
C THR A 479 18.06 19.41 -5.18
N LEU A 480 17.74 19.66 -6.46
CA LEU A 480 17.02 18.71 -7.29
C LEU A 480 17.93 17.53 -7.62
N HIS A 481 17.32 16.37 -7.77
CA HIS A 481 18.02 15.18 -8.23
C HIS A 481 18.75 15.45 -9.56
N PRO A 482 19.97 14.93 -9.80
CA PRO A 482 20.72 15.19 -11.04
C PRO A 482 19.90 14.92 -12.31
N GLU A 483 19.18 13.80 -12.34
CA GLU A 483 18.29 13.48 -13.46
C GLU A 483 17.09 14.45 -13.60
N GLN A 484 16.58 15.04 -12.51
CA GLN A 484 15.56 16.11 -12.60
C GLN A 484 16.15 17.38 -13.21
N GLN A 485 17.40 17.72 -12.89
CA GLN A 485 18.11 18.85 -13.50
C GLN A 485 18.31 18.63 -15.01
N ARG A 486 18.70 17.41 -15.43
CA ARG A 486 18.78 17.04 -16.85
C ARG A 486 17.44 17.17 -17.56
N LEU A 487 16.36 16.68 -16.95
CA LEU A 487 15.01 16.80 -17.50
C LEU A 487 14.57 18.28 -17.62
N LEU A 488 14.85 19.12 -16.64
CA LEU A 488 14.57 20.57 -16.74
C LEU A 488 15.42 21.25 -17.82
N THR A 489 16.67 20.84 -17.98
CA THR A 489 17.56 21.33 -19.03
C THR A 489 17.00 21.03 -20.42
N GLN A 490 16.39 19.85 -20.63
CA GLN A 490 15.68 19.51 -21.88
C GLN A 490 14.51 20.45 -22.19
N THR A 491 13.95 21.14 -21.20
CA THR A 491 12.89 22.15 -21.37
C THR A 491 13.41 23.58 -21.47
N GLY A 492 14.74 23.77 -21.56
CA GLY A 492 15.40 25.07 -21.61
C GLY A 492 15.65 25.72 -20.25
N ILE A 493 15.56 24.95 -19.14
CA ILE A 493 15.84 25.44 -17.79
C ILE A 493 17.10 24.74 -17.28
N ASP A 494 18.26 25.33 -17.57
CA ASP A 494 19.53 24.95 -16.96
C ASP A 494 19.79 25.72 -15.65
N ALA A 495 20.97 25.54 -15.04
CA ALA A 495 21.33 26.21 -13.79
C ALA A 495 21.36 27.75 -13.92
N THR A 496 21.77 28.27 -15.08
CA THR A 496 21.85 29.72 -15.33
C THR A 496 20.45 30.31 -15.49
N ALA A 497 19.60 29.67 -16.29
CA ALA A 497 18.22 30.05 -16.50
C ALA A 497 17.41 29.96 -15.19
N ALA A 498 17.64 28.91 -14.40
CA ALA A 498 17.03 28.76 -13.08
C ALA A 498 17.41 29.88 -12.11
N ALA A 499 18.67 30.34 -12.11
CA ALA A 499 19.12 31.46 -11.28
C ALA A 499 18.46 32.80 -11.66
N THR A 500 18.09 32.99 -12.93
CA THR A 500 17.35 34.19 -13.38
C THR A 500 15.86 34.16 -13.02
N ALA A 501 15.33 33.03 -12.55
CA ALA A 501 13.90 32.82 -12.39
C ALA A 501 13.25 33.84 -11.45
N ARG A 502 12.23 34.54 -11.95
CA ARG A 502 11.43 35.48 -11.14
C ARG A 502 10.09 34.85 -10.77
N PRO A 503 9.54 35.17 -9.58
CA PRO A 503 8.20 34.73 -9.23
C PRO A 503 7.20 35.35 -10.19
N ARG A 504 6.18 34.56 -10.60
CA ARG A 504 5.09 35.08 -11.40
C ARG A 504 4.26 36.06 -10.57
N ARG A 505 4.43 37.37 -10.82
CA ARG A 505 3.63 38.40 -10.16
C ARG A 505 2.20 38.32 -10.67
N ARG A 506 1.22 38.10 -9.78
CA ARG A 506 -0.19 38.38 -10.09
C ARG A 506 -0.27 39.89 -10.31
N SER A 507 -0.62 40.36 -11.50
CA SER A 507 -0.79 41.80 -11.75
C SER A 507 -1.96 42.31 -10.90
N TYR A 508 -1.64 42.86 -9.73
CA TYR A 508 -2.63 43.47 -8.86
C TYR A 508 -3.30 44.65 -9.59
N ALA A 509 -2.54 45.33 -10.45
CA ALA A 509 -3.02 46.43 -11.29
C ALA A 509 -4.13 45.97 -12.24
N GLU A 510 -3.94 44.88 -13.00
CA GLU A 510 -4.98 44.36 -13.91
C GLU A 510 -6.25 43.93 -13.18
N ARG A 511 -6.13 43.24 -12.03
CA ARG A 511 -7.31 42.87 -11.22
C ARG A 511 -8.04 44.08 -10.66
N PHE A 512 -7.30 45.12 -10.26
CA PHE A 512 -7.89 46.36 -9.79
C PHE A 512 -8.63 47.06 -10.92
N GLN A 513 -8.04 47.15 -12.11
CA GLN A 513 -8.70 47.72 -13.29
C GLN A 513 -9.95 46.92 -13.70
N MET A 514 -9.89 45.59 -13.65
CA MET A 514 -11.05 44.73 -13.90
C MET A 514 -12.18 44.98 -12.90
N GLY A 515 -11.86 45.02 -11.59
CA GLY A 515 -12.84 45.32 -10.55
C GLY A 515 -13.42 46.73 -10.69
N LEU A 516 -12.59 47.70 -11.10
CA LEU A 516 -13.00 49.07 -11.37
C LEU A 516 -13.96 49.15 -12.56
N ALA A 517 -13.70 48.40 -13.64
CA ALA A 517 -14.59 48.32 -14.79
C ALA A 517 -15.97 47.74 -14.43
N HIS A 518 -16.01 46.66 -13.65
CA HIS A 518 -17.28 46.12 -13.15
C HIS A 518 -17.99 47.06 -12.17
N ALA A 519 -17.26 47.81 -11.35
CA ALA A 519 -17.84 48.84 -10.50
C ALA A 519 -18.48 49.97 -11.32
N ARG A 520 -17.82 50.41 -12.40
CA ARG A 520 -18.39 51.40 -13.34
C ARG A 520 -19.66 50.89 -13.99
N ALA A 521 -19.62 49.70 -14.58
CA ALA A 521 -20.80 49.09 -15.22
C ALA A 521 -21.98 48.96 -14.25
N PHE A 522 -21.73 48.58 -12.99
CA PHE A 522 -22.77 48.52 -11.97
C PHE A 522 -23.31 49.91 -11.61
N ALA A 523 -22.43 50.91 -11.44
CA ALA A 523 -22.82 52.27 -11.11
C ALA A 523 -23.59 52.96 -12.25
N GLU A 524 -23.29 52.66 -13.51
CA GLU A 524 -24.05 53.16 -14.67
C GLU A 524 -25.52 52.70 -14.64
N VAL A 525 -25.77 51.44 -14.23
CA VAL A 525 -27.14 50.88 -14.17
C VAL A 525 -27.90 51.31 -12.92
N HIS A 526 -27.22 51.37 -11.76
CA HIS A 526 -27.87 51.55 -10.46
C HIS A 526 -27.66 52.94 -9.83
N GLY A 527 -26.80 53.76 -10.42
CA GLY A 527 -26.49 55.13 -9.99
C GLY A 527 -25.71 55.25 -8.68
N ASN A 528 -25.29 54.13 -8.05
CA ASN A 528 -24.50 54.11 -6.81
C ASN A 528 -23.86 52.72 -6.58
N LEU A 529 -22.82 52.69 -5.74
CA LEU A 529 -22.14 51.45 -5.30
C LEU A 529 -22.61 50.96 -3.92
N ALA A 530 -23.55 51.65 -3.27
CA ALA A 530 -24.11 51.23 -1.99
C ALA A 530 -25.08 50.06 -2.13
N ALA A 531 -25.78 49.96 -3.27
CA ALA A 531 -26.70 48.88 -3.60
C ALA A 531 -25.99 47.53 -3.78
N VAL A 532 -24.67 47.51 -3.99
CA VAL A 532 -23.88 46.29 -4.06
C VAL A 532 -23.91 45.57 -2.70
N ALA A 533 -24.54 44.39 -2.68
CA ALA A 533 -24.49 43.48 -1.55
C ALA A 533 -23.17 42.69 -1.57
N GLN A 534 -22.76 42.12 -0.43
CA GLN A 534 -21.51 41.36 -0.35
C GLN A 534 -21.46 40.17 -1.33
N THR A 535 -22.63 39.62 -1.68
CA THR A 535 -22.81 38.51 -2.61
C THR A 535 -23.08 38.93 -4.06
N THR A 536 -23.10 40.23 -4.38
CA THR A 536 -23.40 40.71 -5.73
C THR A 536 -22.32 40.26 -6.72
N LEU A 537 -22.76 39.55 -7.76
CA LEU A 537 -22.00 39.19 -8.94
C LEU A 537 -22.41 40.12 -10.09
N GLN A 538 -21.44 40.84 -10.68
CA GLN A 538 -21.64 41.65 -11.90
C GLN A 538 -20.98 40.90 -13.06
N ASP A 539 -21.77 40.39 -14.00
CA ASP A 539 -21.26 39.60 -15.15
C ASP A 539 -20.35 38.42 -14.72
N GLY A 540 -20.72 37.76 -13.61
CA GLY A 540 -19.94 36.68 -13.00
C GLY A 540 -18.73 37.13 -12.15
N TYR A 541 -18.42 38.42 -12.12
CA TYR A 541 -17.36 38.98 -11.27
C TYR A 541 -17.88 39.26 -9.84
N PRO A 542 -17.19 38.83 -8.76
CA PRO A 542 -17.63 39.03 -7.38
C PRO A 542 -17.40 40.47 -6.88
N LEU A 543 -18.13 41.41 -7.47
CA LEU A 543 -18.02 42.85 -7.21
C LEU A 543 -18.26 43.19 -5.74
N GLY A 544 -19.21 42.53 -5.09
CA GLY A 544 -19.53 42.74 -3.68
C GLY A 544 -18.38 42.47 -2.72
N GLN A 545 -17.73 41.32 -2.89
CA GLN A 545 -16.57 40.94 -2.10
C GLN A 545 -15.37 41.82 -2.41
N TRP A 546 -15.19 42.18 -3.68
CA TRP A 546 -14.09 43.06 -4.10
C TRP A 546 -14.20 44.46 -3.48
N LEU A 547 -15.37 45.12 -3.54
CA LEU A 547 -15.61 46.43 -2.92
C LEU A 547 -15.49 46.38 -1.39
N ALA A 548 -15.97 45.31 -0.75
CA ALA A 548 -15.80 45.13 0.70
C ALA A 548 -14.31 45.09 1.09
N ASN A 549 -13.48 44.39 0.32
CA ASN A 549 -12.04 44.37 0.53
C ASN A 549 -11.41 45.76 0.32
N GLN A 550 -11.81 46.53 -0.69
CA GLN A 550 -11.29 47.89 -0.90
C GLN A 550 -11.62 48.82 0.30
N ARG A 551 -12.86 48.75 0.81
CA ARG A 551 -13.30 49.52 1.99
C ARG A 551 -12.52 49.12 3.26
N ASN A 552 -12.23 47.83 3.44
CA ASN A 552 -11.43 47.34 4.56
C ASN A 552 -9.96 47.80 4.47
N HIS A 553 -9.38 47.78 3.27
CA HIS A 553 -8.03 48.30 3.02
C HIS A 553 -7.95 49.82 3.24
N TRP A 554 -9.03 50.57 3.00
CA TRP A 554 -9.08 52.00 3.34
C TRP A 554 -9.10 52.26 4.85
N ARG A 555 -9.75 51.39 5.64
CA ARG A 555 -9.90 51.55 7.09
C ARG A 555 -8.74 51.02 7.92
N THR A 556 -7.76 50.34 7.32
CA THR A 556 -6.70 49.65 8.06
C THR A 556 -5.30 50.11 7.64
N ASP A 557 -4.49 50.54 8.62
CA ASP A 557 -3.11 51.02 8.40
C ASP A 557 -2.12 49.92 8.00
N ARG A 558 -2.52 48.64 8.12
CA ARG A 558 -1.66 47.51 7.81
C ARG A 558 -1.46 47.30 6.30
N GLN A 559 -2.43 47.69 5.49
CA GLN A 559 -2.37 47.66 4.02
C GLN A 559 -3.29 48.74 3.43
N PRO A 560 -2.86 50.02 3.47
CA PRO A 560 -3.68 51.14 3.02
C PRO A 560 -3.93 51.07 1.51
N LEU A 561 -5.14 51.39 1.09
CA LEU A 561 -5.49 51.54 -0.33
C LEU A 561 -4.72 52.75 -0.91
N PRO A 562 -3.90 52.59 -1.97
CA PRO A 562 -3.18 53.70 -2.57
C PRO A 562 -4.10 54.86 -3.00
N ALA A 563 -3.66 56.10 -2.83
CA ALA A 563 -4.45 57.31 -3.11
C ALA A 563 -5.07 57.32 -4.52
N ALA A 564 -4.30 56.97 -5.55
CA ALA A 564 -4.78 56.89 -6.93
C ALA A 564 -5.95 55.90 -7.12
N ARG A 565 -5.99 54.83 -6.32
CA ARG A 565 -7.05 53.81 -6.37
C ARG A 565 -8.30 54.26 -5.63
N ALA A 566 -8.14 54.95 -4.51
CA ALA A 566 -9.25 55.55 -3.80
C ALA A 566 -9.90 56.67 -4.64
N GLN A 567 -9.10 57.50 -5.31
CA GLN A 567 -9.57 58.50 -6.27
C GLN A 567 -10.36 57.86 -7.42
N ALA A 568 -9.86 56.76 -7.98
CA ALA A 568 -10.55 56.06 -9.05
C ALA A 568 -11.94 55.50 -8.64
N LEU A 569 -12.10 55.06 -7.39
CA LEU A 569 -13.38 54.62 -6.84
C LEU A 569 -14.30 55.79 -6.50
N ALA A 570 -13.75 56.87 -5.93
CA ALA A 570 -14.49 58.09 -5.62
C ALA A 570 -15.02 58.79 -6.88
N ALA A 571 -14.33 58.66 -8.01
CA ALA A 571 -14.81 59.13 -9.31
C ALA A 571 -16.03 58.35 -9.83
N ILE A 572 -16.28 57.14 -9.33
CA ILE A 572 -17.45 56.32 -9.70
C ILE A 572 -18.62 56.62 -8.75
N ASP A 573 -18.36 56.65 -7.46
CA ASP A 573 -19.33 57.00 -6.43
C ASP A 573 -18.59 57.75 -5.30
N PRO A 574 -18.84 59.06 -5.10
CA PRO A 574 -18.21 59.84 -4.04
C PRO A 574 -18.42 59.22 -2.65
N TRP A 575 -19.54 58.51 -2.47
CA TRP A 575 -19.93 57.82 -1.25
C TRP A 575 -19.70 56.31 -1.35
N TRP A 576 -18.69 55.86 -2.11
CA TRP A 576 -18.32 54.44 -2.18
C TRP A 576 -17.87 53.89 -0.81
N ASN A 577 -17.30 54.72 0.06
CA ASN A 577 -16.93 54.38 1.44
C ASN A 577 -17.29 55.52 2.41
N PRO A 578 -18.57 55.68 2.78
CA PRO A 578 -19.01 56.79 3.61
C PRO A 578 -18.58 56.65 5.08
N PRO A 579 -18.60 57.74 5.86
CA PRO A 579 -18.35 57.69 7.31
C PRO A 579 -19.50 57.08 8.12
N TRP A 580 -20.68 56.83 7.50
CA TRP A 580 -21.83 56.15 8.11
C TRP A 580 -22.02 54.71 7.62
N HIS A 581 -22.97 53.99 8.21
CA HIS A 581 -23.24 52.59 7.85
C HIS A 581 -23.93 52.47 6.47
N LEU A 582 -23.46 51.55 5.60
CA LEU A 582 -24.04 51.33 4.25
C LEU A 582 -25.54 51.00 4.26
N THR A 583 -26.06 50.42 5.35
CA THR A 583 -27.50 50.18 5.52
C THR A 583 -28.30 51.49 5.50
N TRP A 584 -27.75 52.57 6.09
CA TRP A 584 -28.37 53.89 6.03
C TRP A 584 -28.40 54.39 4.59
N GLN A 585 -27.26 54.33 3.88
CA GLN A 585 -27.14 54.79 2.50
C GLN A 585 -28.04 54.02 1.53
N ARG A 586 -28.17 52.70 1.72
CA ARG A 586 -29.12 51.87 0.96
C ARG A 586 -30.58 52.27 1.19
N ARG A 587 -30.95 52.59 2.44
CA ARG A 587 -32.31 53.05 2.77
C ARG A 587 -32.56 54.45 2.22
N TYR A 588 -31.56 55.33 2.24
CA TYR A 588 -31.59 56.62 1.57
C TYR A 588 -31.86 56.48 0.08
N TYR A 589 -31.08 55.68 -0.66
CA TYR A 589 -31.32 55.51 -2.11
C TYR A 589 -32.69 54.88 -2.41
N ARG A 590 -33.17 53.96 -1.57
CA ARG A 590 -34.55 53.44 -1.69
C ARG A 590 -35.59 54.53 -1.48
N ALA A 591 -35.45 55.35 -0.44
CA ALA A 591 -36.37 56.45 -0.17
C ALA A 591 -36.32 57.52 -1.26
N ARG A 592 -35.13 57.89 -1.74
CA ARG A 592 -34.91 58.79 -2.89
C ARG A 592 -35.61 58.27 -4.15
N ASN A 593 -35.42 56.99 -4.47
CA ASN A 593 -36.03 56.39 -5.66
C ASN A 593 -37.55 56.28 -5.52
N ALA A 594 -38.08 55.99 -4.32
CA ALA A 594 -39.52 55.99 -4.04
C ALA A 594 -40.14 57.39 -4.11
N ALA A 595 -39.37 58.43 -3.79
CA ALA A 595 -39.76 59.83 -3.85
C ALA A 595 -39.54 60.47 -5.24
N ALA A 596 -38.88 59.79 -6.18
CA ALA A 596 -38.52 60.35 -7.47
C ALA A 596 -39.76 60.82 -8.24
N GLY A 597 -39.89 62.15 -8.39
CA GLY A 597 -41.01 62.81 -9.08
C GLY A 597 -42.26 63.06 -8.22
N ARG A 598 -42.23 62.82 -6.91
CA ARG A 598 -43.37 63.07 -6.00
C ARG A 598 -42.98 64.08 -4.91
N PRO A 599 -43.82 65.11 -4.64
CA PRO A 599 -43.59 66.00 -3.51
C PRO A 599 -43.69 65.23 -2.19
N LEU A 600 -42.68 65.38 -1.33
CA LEU A 600 -42.70 64.82 0.02
C LEU A 600 -43.64 65.67 0.88
N HIS A 601 -44.71 65.07 1.40
CA HIS A 601 -45.68 65.74 2.27
C HIS A 601 -45.42 65.43 3.75
N PRO A 602 -44.52 66.17 4.44
CA PRO A 602 -44.18 65.93 5.85
C PRO A 602 -45.38 66.11 6.79
N LYS A 603 -46.33 66.98 6.43
CA LYS A 603 -47.55 67.28 7.19
C LYS A 603 -48.54 66.12 7.25
N ASN A 604 -48.41 65.15 6.34
CA ASN A 604 -49.24 63.93 6.29
C ASN A 604 -48.38 62.70 6.58
N GLY A 605 -47.27 62.83 7.32
CA GLY A 605 -46.40 61.71 7.65
C GLY A 605 -45.73 61.02 6.45
N PHE A 606 -45.60 61.69 5.31
CA PHE A 606 -45.13 61.14 4.02
C PHE A 606 -46.09 60.14 3.36
N ASP A 607 -47.39 60.34 3.51
CA ASP A 607 -48.42 59.58 2.78
C ASP A 607 -48.17 59.62 1.25
N GLY A 608 -48.29 58.46 0.61
CA GLY A 608 -48.00 58.28 -0.83
C GLY A 608 -46.63 57.67 -1.15
N LEU A 609 -45.76 57.46 -0.14
CA LEU A 609 -44.59 56.58 -0.23
C LEU A 609 -44.91 55.18 0.28
N ASP A 610 -44.04 54.21 -0.03
CA ASP A 610 -44.12 52.90 0.60
C ASP A 610 -43.95 53.00 2.13
N ALA A 611 -44.66 52.14 2.87
CA ALA A 611 -44.72 52.22 4.33
C ALA A 611 -43.36 52.07 5.02
N ALA A 612 -42.36 51.46 4.34
CA ALA A 612 -41.02 51.31 4.87
C ALA A 612 -40.18 52.59 4.67
N ALA A 613 -40.27 53.22 3.50
CA ALA A 613 -39.63 54.50 3.19
C ALA A 613 -40.21 55.63 4.04
N ALA A 614 -41.54 55.74 4.15
CA ALA A 614 -42.20 56.74 5.00
C ALA A 614 -41.77 56.60 6.47
N ARG A 615 -41.75 55.37 7.01
CA ARG A 615 -41.29 55.09 8.37
C ARG A 615 -39.81 55.45 8.57
N TRP A 616 -38.97 55.13 7.59
CA TRP A 616 -37.55 55.45 7.65
C TRP A 616 -37.29 56.97 7.60
N LEU A 617 -37.98 57.70 6.71
CA LEU A 617 -37.91 59.16 6.62
C LEU A 617 -38.40 59.85 7.90
N ARG A 618 -39.51 59.39 8.50
CA ARG A 618 -39.95 59.89 9.82
C ARG A 618 -38.89 59.70 10.90
N ALA A 619 -38.23 58.54 10.91
CA ALA A 619 -37.11 58.30 11.83
C ALA A 619 -35.92 59.22 11.56
N GLN A 620 -35.62 59.54 10.30
CA GLN A 620 -34.55 60.49 9.95
C GLN A 620 -34.92 61.92 10.36
N CYS A 621 -36.16 62.37 10.15
CA CYS A 621 -36.61 63.70 10.57
C CYS A 621 -36.57 63.88 12.10
N ARG A 622 -36.85 62.82 12.88
CA ARG A 622 -36.73 62.85 14.35
C ARG A 622 -35.29 62.98 14.82
N ALA A 623 -34.35 62.33 14.12
CA ALA A 623 -32.93 62.32 14.45
C ALA A 623 -32.12 63.34 13.61
N TYR A 624 -32.78 64.27 12.91
CA TYR A 624 -32.14 65.08 11.85
C TYR A 624 -30.93 65.86 12.36
N ASP A 625 -31.06 66.45 13.55
CA ASP A 625 -30.00 67.27 14.18
C ASP A 625 -28.82 66.41 14.68
N GLN A 626 -28.97 65.08 14.74
CA GLN A 626 -27.94 64.10 15.12
C GLN A 626 -27.30 63.41 13.90
N LEU A 627 -27.77 63.68 12.68
CA LEU A 627 -27.20 63.12 11.46
C LEU A 627 -25.91 63.83 11.07
N HIS A 628 -25.01 63.11 10.39
CA HIS A 628 -23.79 63.68 9.83
C HIS A 628 -24.14 64.84 8.86
N PRO A 629 -23.36 65.92 8.77
CA PRO A 629 -23.65 67.05 7.87
C PRO A 629 -23.94 66.63 6.42
N ASP A 630 -23.14 65.72 5.87
CA ASP A 630 -23.38 65.19 4.52
C ASP A 630 -24.64 64.30 4.41
N GLN A 631 -25.08 63.67 5.49
CA GLN A 631 -26.38 62.97 5.51
C GLN A 631 -27.55 63.96 5.48
N GLN A 632 -27.42 65.09 6.18
CA GLN A 632 -28.39 66.19 6.12
C GLN A 632 -28.43 66.78 4.72
N GLN A 633 -27.27 66.96 4.06
CA GLN A 633 -27.20 67.42 2.68
C GLN A 633 -27.87 66.43 1.72
N LEU A 634 -27.56 65.14 1.81
CA LEU A 634 -28.21 64.10 0.99
C LEU A 634 -29.74 64.08 1.18
N LEU A 635 -30.22 64.31 2.41
CA LEU A 635 -31.66 64.41 2.71
C LEU A 635 -32.28 65.72 2.19
N ALA A 636 -31.56 66.84 2.24
CA ALA A 636 -31.98 68.10 1.67
C ALA A 636 -32.13 68.00 0.15
N ASP A 637 -31.24 67.26 -0.54
CA ASP A 637 -31.28 67.02 -1.99
C ASP A 637 -32.57 66.30 -2.43
N ILE A 638 -33.25 65.58 -1.52
CA ILE A 638 -34.53 64.92 -1.79
C ILE A 638 -35.72 65.66 -1.19
N GLY A 639 -35.53 66.88 -0.70
CA GLY A 639 -36.58 67.76 -0.17
C GLY A 639 -36.82 67.65 1.35
N ILE A 640 -35.98 66.95 2.10
CA ILE A 640 -36.02 66.93 3.57
C ILE A 640 -35.02 67.95 4.11
N THR A 641 -35.42 69.22 4.12
CA THR A 641 -34.68 70.31 4.76
C THR A 641 -34.91 70.33 6.27
N THR A 642 -34.13 71.10 7.02
CA THR A 642 -34.30 71.30 8.46
C THR A 642 -35.74 71.70 8.82
N GLU A 643 -36.36 72.55 8.01
CA GLU A 643 -37.74 73.02 8.17
C GLU A 643 -38.78 71.92 7.93
N VAL A 644 -38.53 71.06 6.94
CA VAL A 644 -39.37 69.89 6.64
C VAL A 644 -39.25 68.84 7.75
N ALA A 645 -38.05 68.62 8.28
CA ALA A 645 -37.83 67.73 9.41
C ALA A 645 -38.50 68.24 10.69
N ARG A 646 -38.50 69.55 10.94
CA ARG A 646 -39.23 70.20 12.03
C ARG A 646 -40.75 70.01 11.89
N THR A 647 -41.30 70.28 10.71
CA THR A 647 -42.72 70.08 10.39
C THR A 647 -43.17 68.63 10.58
N ALA A 648 -42.37 67.65 10.16
CA ALA A 648 -42.65 66.23 10.35
C ALA A 648 -42.59 65.79 11.83
N ARG A 649 -41.70 66.40 12.63
CA ARG A 649 -41.61 66.17 14.10
C ARG A 649 -42.87 66.69 14.80
N GLU A 650 -43.31 67.90 14.47
CA GLU A 650 -44.52 68.53 15.03
C GLU A 650 -45.78 67.72 14.72
N HIS A 651 -45.92 67.23 13.48
CA HIS A 651 -47.02 66.35 13.11
C HIS A 651 -47.01 65.05 13.93
N ALA A 652 -45.85 64.40 14.09
CA ALA A 652 -45.73 63.17 14.87
C ALA A 652 -46.05 63.37 16.37
N HIS A 653 -45.79 64.56 16.93
CA HIS A 653 -46.19 64.92 18.29
C HIS A 653 -47.71 65.16 18.41
N ALA A 654 -48.37 65.66 17.36
CA ALA A 654 -49.81 65.84 17.31
C ALA A 654 -50.58 64.50 17.20
N THR A 655 -50.07 63.52 16.42
CA THR A 655 -50.70 62.19 16.26
C THR A 655 -50.62 61.32 17.53
N LEU A 656 -49.70 61.60 18.45
CA LEU A 656 -49.54 60.87 19.72
C LEU A 656 -50.48 61.38 20.84
N LYS A 657 -51.21 62.48 20.64
CA LYS A 657 -52.11 63.09 21.64
C LYS A 657 -53.59 62.70 21.50
N THR A 658 -53.97 61.82 20.57
CA THR A 658 -55.35 61.37 20.40
C THR A 658 -55.62 60.10 21.23
N PRO A 659 -56.55 60.08 22.21
CA PRO A 659 -56.84 58.90 23.01
C PRO A 659 -57.66 57.86 22.24
N VAL A 660 -57.21 56.60 22.31
CA VAL A 660 -57.87 55.42 21.73
C VAL A 660 -58.88 54.85 22.73
N THR A 661 -60.12 54.62 22.28
CA THR A 661 -61.12 53.81 23.00
C THR A 661 -61.09 52.36 22.46
N PRO A 662 -61.17 51.32 23.31
CA PRO A 662 -61.05 49.92 22.88
C PRO A 662 -62.41 49.26 22.64
N VAL A 663 -62.53 48.41 21.61
CA VAL A 663 -63.63 47.44 21.48
C VAL A 663 -63.09 46.08 21.01
N GLN A 664 -63.65 45.06 21.66
CA GLN A 664 -63.33 43.63 21.61
C GLN A 664 -63.98 42.89 20.42
N ALA A 665 -63.41 41.69 20.17
CA ALA A 665 -64.05 40.45 19.70
C ALA A 665 -64.69 40.39 18.29
N ALA A 666 -64.24 39.43 17.46
CA ALA A 666 -64.95 38.16 17.22
C ALA A 666 -64.49 37.42 15.95
N ARG A 667 -64.60 36.09 16.05
CA ARG A 667 -64.42 34.99 15.07
C ARG A 667 -64.95 35.23 13.64
N ALA A 668 -64.31 34.55 12.68
CA ALA A 668 -64.86 33.49 11.81
C ALA A 668 -64.45 33.59 10.32
N GLY A 669 -64.22 32.42 9.70
CA GLY A 669 -64.53 32.18 8.29
C GLY A 669 -63.37 32.15 7.29
N THR A 670 -62.91 30.95 6.93
CA THR A 670 -62.30 30.66 5.62
C THR A 670 -63.39 30.70 4.53
N PRO A 671 -63.09 30.92 3.24
CA PRO A 671 -62.80 29.76 2.38
C PRO A 671 -61.81 29.99 1.20
N ALA A 672 -61.20 28.87 0.80
CA ALA A 672 -60.84 28.36 -0.53
C ALA A 672 -60.32 29.28 -1.68
N ALA A 673 -59.31 28.72 -2.37
CA ALA A 673 -58.68 29.15 -3.63
C ALA A 673 -59.64 29.20 -4.84
N PRO A 674 -59.17 29.71 -6.00
CA PRO A 674 -58.77 28.74 -7.03
C PRO A 674 -57.53 29.06 -7.88
N THR A 675 -57.11 27.97 -8.49
CA THR A 675 -56.11 27.70 -9.55
C THR A 675 -56.14 28.58 -10.81
N GLY A 676 -54.98 28.67 -11.48
CA GLY A 676 -54.83 28.98 -12.91
C GLY A 676 -53.36 28.95 -13.35
N GLN A 677 -52.82 27.76 -13.65
CA GLN A 677 -52.53 27.24 -15.01
C GLN A 677 -51.30 27.81 -15.75
N ARG A 678 -50.30 26.91 -15.86
CA ARG A 678 -49.53 26.49 -17.04
C ARG A 678 -49.21 27.55 -18.12
N ARG A 679 -47.90 27.72 -18.36
CA ARG A 679 -47.34 27.59 -19.71
C ARG A 679 -46.02 26.82 -19.71
N THR A 680 -46.12 25.57 -20.15
CA THR A 680 -45.01 24.82 -20.76
C THR A 680 -44.80 25.33 -22.19
N ARG A 681 -43.54 25.54 -22.61
CA ARG A 681 -43.14 25.26 -23.99
C ARG A 681 -41.69 24.77 -24.04
N ARG A 682 -41.55 23.61 -24.68
CA ARG A 682 -40.33 22.85 -24.96
C ARG A 682 -39.59 23.44 -26.17
N ALA A 683 -38.29 23.12 -26.16
CA ALA A 683 -37.42 22.78 -27.29
C ALA A 683 -36.90 23.88 -28.21
N ALA A 684 -35.58 24.07 -28.16
CA ALA A 684 -34.73 23.97 -29.34
C ALA A 684 -33.31 23.57 -28.89
N GLU A 685 -32.97 22.31 -29.10
CA GLU A 685 -31.60 21.80 -29.15
C GLU A 685 -30.94 22.34 -30.44
N PRO A 686 -29.65 22.68 -30.41
CA PRO A 686 -28.79 22.11 -31.46
C PRO A 686 -27.46 21.57 -30.91
N GLN A 687 -27.24 20.31 -31.26
CA GLN A 687 -25.99 19.66 -31.68
C GLN A 687 -24.67 20.08 -31.02
N ARG A 688 -24.17 19.13 -30.22
CA ARG A 688 -22.82 19.02 -29.66
C ARG A 688 -21.72 19.03 -30.74
N PRO A 689 -20.67 19.83 -30.58
CA PRO A 689 -19.34 19.45 -31.03
C PRO A 689 -18.74 18.46 -30.03
N ARG A 690 -18.36 17.28 -30.51
CA ARG A 690 -17.48 16.36 -29.78
C ARG A 690 -16.07 16.96 -29.75
N GLU A 691 -15.54 17.23 -28.54
CA GLU A 691 -14.12 17.25 -28.12
C GLU A 691 -13.94 18.14 -26.86
N ARG A 692 -13.03 17.97 -25.88
CA ARG A 692 -12.03 16.97 -25.47
C ARG A 692 -12.21 16.79 -23.95
N ARG A 693 -12.24 15.55 -23.45
CA ARG A 693 -12.22 15.26 -22.01
C ARG A 693 -10.90 15.71 -21.40
N ASN A 694 -10.86 16.91 -20.81
CA ASN A 694 -9.71 17.33 -20.01
C ASN A 694 -9.75 16.67 -18.63
N ARG A 695 -8.87 15.67 -18.48
CA ARG A 695 -8.52 14.96 -17.24
C ARG A 695 -7.62 15.85 -16.37
N LEU A 696 -7.87 15.82 -15.06
CA LEU A 696 -6.93 15.97 -13.93
C LEU A 696 -5.94 17.14 -13.84
N GLY A 697 -5.88 17.76 -12.65
CA GLY A 697 -4.69 18.48 -12.17
C GLY A 697 -4.92 19.89 -11.62
N HIS A 698 -6.12 20.44 -11.73
CA HIS A 698 -6.42 21.72 -11.08
C HIS A 698 -6.62 21.53 -9.58
N ARG A 699 -5.75 22.16 -8.79
CA ARG A 699 -6.02 22.52 -7.40
C ARG A 699 -7.34 23.33 -7.36
N PRO A 700 -8.45 22.79 -6.81
CA PRO A 700 -9.77 23.44 -6.83
C PRO A 700 -9.84 24.75 -6.06
N ASP A 701 -8.83 25.03 -5.25
CA ASP A 701 -8.66 26.20 -4.38
C ASP A 701 -8.30 27.49 -5.13
N LEU A 702 -8.05 27.44 -6.45
CA LEU A 702 -7.57 28.59 -7.21
C LEU A 702 -8.51 29.12 -8.31
N ARG A 703 -9.75 28.60 -8.44
CA ARG A 703 -10.73 29.20 -9.39
C ARG A 703 -11.85 29.99 -8.68
N PRO A 704 -12.41 29.53 -7.56
CA PRO A 704 -13.26 30.38 -6.71
C PRO A 704 -12.56 30.74 -5.39
N GLY A 705 -12.82 31.94 -4.87
CA GLY A 705 -12.26 32.38 -3.57
C GLY A 705 -12.66 31.44 -2.42
N PHE A 706 -11.92 31.47 -1.32
CA PHE A 706 -12.24 30.68 -0.11
C PHE A 706 -13.70 30.86 0.33
N GLU A 707 -14.24 32.07 0.20
CA GLU A 707 -15.66 32.37 0.44
C GLU A 707 -16.63 31.63 -0.48
N THR A 708 -16.30 31.49 -1.77
CA THR A 708 -17.13 30.71 -2.71
C THR A 708 -17.10 29.24 -2.36
N ALA A 709 -15.94 28.71 -1.98
CA ALA A 709 -15.80 27.34 -1.51
C ALA A 709 -16.58 27.10 -0.21
N LEU A 710 -16.57 28.08 0.68
CA LEU A 710 -17.34 28.09 1.92
C LEU A 710 -18.84 28.23 1.66
N ALA A 711 -19.26 28.98 0.65
CA ALA A 711 -20.65 29.06 0.20
C ALA A 711 -21.13 27.70 -0.33
N HIS A 712 -20.33 27.00 -1.14
CA HIS A 712 -20.64 25.63 -1.55
C HIS A 712 -20.64 24.65 -0.38
N ALA A 713 -19.77 24.84 0.63
CA ALA A 713 -19.81 24.04 1.85
C ALA A 713 -21.08 24.30 2.66
N ARG A 714 -21.50 25.57 2.81
CA ARG A 714 -22.76 25.95 3.48
C ARG A 714 -23.97 25.44 2.73
N ALA A 715 -24.01 25.55 1.40
CA ALA A 715 -25.08 25.03 0.56
C ALA A 715 -25.17 23.51 0.66
N TRP A 716 -24.03 22.82 0.50
CA TRP A 716 -23.96 21.37 0.71
C TRP A 716 -24.41 20.97 2.12
N HIS A 717 -24.00 21.71 3.15
CA HIS A 717 -24.44 21.48 4.53
C HIS A 717 -25.93 21.76 4.71
N ALA A 718 -26.49 22.78 4.07
CA ALA A 718 -27.93 23.06 4.11
C ALA A 718 -28.74 21.95 3.44
N GLU A 719 -28.23 21.39 2.34
CA GLU A 719 -28.88 20.30 1.60
C GLU A 719 -28.75 18.94 2.31
N HIS A 720 -27.55 18.62 2.82
CA HIS A 720 -27.21 17.27 3.31
C HIS A 720 -27.05 17.19 4.83
N GLY A 721 -27.05 18.33 5.53
CA GLY A 721 -26.88 18.42 6.98
C GLY A 721 -25.46 18.14 7.50
N HIS A 722 -24.46 18.03 6.62
CA HIS A 722 -23.09 17.66 7.01
C HIS A 722 -22.03 17.98 5.94
N LEU A 723 -20.76 18.06 6.30
CA LEU A 723 -19.62 18.26 5.39
C LEU A 723 -18.83 16.97 5.07
N ALA A 724 -19.35 15.78 5.38
CA ALA A 724 -18.71 14.49 5.09
C ALA A 724 -18.67 14.08 3.59
N ALA A 725 -18.53 15.01 2.64
CA ALA A 725 -18.51 14.74 1.20
C ALA A 725 -17.40 13.75 0.78
N HIS A 726 -17.67 12.90 -0.21
CA HIS A 726 -16.67 12.01 -0.84
C HIS A 726 -15.64 12.83 -1.64
N ARG A 727 -14.41 12.36 -1.83
CA ARG A 727 -13.35 13.14 -2.52
C ARG A 727 -13.73 13.58 -3.93
N GLY A 728 -14.48 12.76 -4.66
CA GLY A 728 -14.95 13.07 -6.01
C GLY A 728 -16.19 13.97 -6.09
N THR A 729 -16.76 14.39 -4.95
CA THR A 729 -18.03 15.15 -4.93
C THR A 729 -17.84 16.52 -5.56
N ARG A 730 -18.75 16.86 -6.47
CA ARG A 730 -18.90 18.20 -7.03
C ARG A 730 -20.26 18.76 -6.63
N HIS A 731 -20.31 20.01 -6.22
CA HIS A 731 -21.55 20.74 -5.92
C HIS A 731 -21.60 21.93 -6.88
N ASP A 732 -22.59 21.99 -7.77
CA ASP A 732 -22.67 22.98 -8.86
C ASP A 732 -21.34 23.16 -9.61
N ASP A 733 -20.79 22.04 -10.09
CA ASP A 733 -19.47 21.96 -10.74
C ASP A 733 -18.25 22.35 -9.89
N TYR A 734 -18.44 22.81 -8.65
CA TYR A 734 -17.35 23.07 -7.70
C TYR A 734 -16.80 21.78 -7.08
N PRO A 735 -15.47 21.52 -7.07
CA PRO A 735 -14.90 20.27 -6.53
C PRO A 735 -14.85 20.22 -4.99
N LEU A 736 -16.01 20.37 -4.34
CA LEU A 736 -16.17 20.50 -2.89
C LEU A 736 -15.49 19.35 -2.12
N GLY A 737 -15.60 18.11 -2.60
CA GLY A 737 -15.01 16.94 -1.98
C GLY A 737 -13.49 16.98 -1.86
N MET A 738 -12.82 17.43 -2.92
CA MET A 738 -11.36 17.61 -2.94
C MET A 738 -10.92 18.80 -2.10
N TRP A 739 -11.70 19.89 -2.11
CA TRP A 739 -11.41 21.07 -1.31
C TRP A 739 -11.50 20.78 0.20
N LEU A 740 -12.59 20.16 0.67
CA LEU A 740 -12.74 19.76 2.08
C LEU A 740 -11.65 18.78 2.53
N PHE A 741 -11.20 17.88 1.64
CA PHE A 741 -10.06 17.00 1.93
C PHE A 741 -8.75 17.79 2.12
N SER A 742 -8.50 18.81 1.31
CA SER A 742 -7.34 19.70 1.45
C SER A 742 -7.38 20.47 2.78
N GLN A 743 -8.54 21.02 3.16
CA GLN A 743 -8.70 21.75 4.42
C GLN A 743 -8.47 20.86 5.65
N ARG A 744 -8.94 19.61 5.63
CA ARG A 744 -8.69 18.63 6.72
C ARG A 744 -7.21 18.30 6.86
N ASN A 745 -6.48 18.12 5.75
CA ASN A 745 -5.04 17.88 5.79
C ASN A 745 -4.29 19.09 6.36
N ARG A 746 -4.70 20.31 6.01
CA ARG A 746 -4.15 21.54 6.57
C ARG A 746 -4.40 21.65 8.07
N ALA A 747 -5.59 21.32 8.55
CA ALA A 747 -5.90 21.26 9.97
C ALA A 747 -4.99 20.26 10.72
N LYS A 748 -4.81 19.06 10.16
CA LYS A 748 -3.91 18.03 10.73
C LYS A 748 -2.44 18.46 10.74
N GLN A 749 -1.97 19.14 9.69
CA GLN A 749 -0.60 19.67 9.63
C GLN A 749 -0.35 20.76 10.68
N ARG A 750 -1.31 21.67 10.87
CA ARG A 750 -1.20 22.72 11.89
C ARG A 750 -1.22 22.15 13.31
N ALA A 751 -2.10 21.18 13.58
CA ALA A 751 -2.14 20.48 14.86
C ALA A 751 -0.81 19.79 15.19
N ARG A 752 -0.18 19.12 14.21
CA ARG A 752 1.16 18.51 14.37
C ARG A 752 2.27 19.53 14.63
N ALA A 753 2.11 20.75 14.15
CA ALA A 753 3.03 21.86 14.36
C ALA A 753 2.74 22.64 15.65
N GLY A 754 1.78 22.22 16.48
CA GLY A 754 1.39 22.92 17.70
C GLY A 754 0.71 24.29 17.46
N LEU A 755 0.25 24.57 16.24
CA LEU A 755 -0.33 25.85 15.87
C LEU A 755 -1.87 25.84 16.05
N PRO A 756 -2.49 26.95 16.49
CA PRO A 756 -3.94 27.03 16.62
C PRO A 756 -4.65 26.94 15.25
N PRO A 757 -5.94 26.56 15.21
CA PRO A 757 -6.74 26.58 13.98
C PRO A 757 -6.69 27.96 13.33
N SER A 758 -6.52 28.03 12.00
CA SER A 758 -6.63 29.32 11.32
C SER A 758 -8.08 29.82 11.32
N PRO A 759 -8.35 31.13 11.15
CA PRO A 759 -9.71 31.68 11.07
C PRO A 759 -10.61 30.90 10.08
N HIS A 760 -10.08 30.61 8.89
CA HIS A 760 -10.72 29.78 7.86
C HIS A 760 -11.14 28.36 8.33
N LEU A 761 -10.38 27.74 9.25
CA LEU A 761 -10.72 26.42 9.78
C LEU A 761 -11.78 26.52 10.88
N THR A 762 -11.80 27.64 11.60
CA THR A 762 -12.82 27.97 12.60
C THR A 762 -14.17 28.22 11.92
N GLU A 763 -14.18 28.86 10.76
CA GLU A 763 -15.40 29.05 9.96
C GLU A 763 -16.00 27.73 9.45
N LEU A 764 -15.16 26.75 9.10
CA LEU A 764 -15.63 25.40 8.74
C LEU A 764 -16.18 24.64 9.96
N ALA A 765 -15.54 24.79 11.12
CA ALA A 765 -16.04 24.24 12.38
C ALA A 765 -17.37 24.85 12.81
N ALA A 766 -17.62 26.12 12.46
CA ALA A 766 -18.90 26.79 12.70
C ALA A 766 -20.03 26.31 11.76
N ILE A 767 -19.70 25.73 10.60
CA ILE A 767 -20.69 25.17 9.67
C ILE A 767 -21.07 23.75 10.08
N ASP A 768 -20.07 22.90 10.34
CA ASP A 768 -20.28 21.52 10.80
C ASP A 768 -19.21 21.22 11.85
N LEU A 769 -19.65 20.97 13.09
CA LEU A 769 -18.76 20.65 14.21
C LEU A 769 -17.86 19.43 13.89
N TRP A 770 -18.39 18.48 13.12
CA TRP A 770 -17.73 17.24 12.72
C TRP A 770 -17.16 17.30 11.31
N TRP A 771 -16.84 18.48 10.79
CA TRP A 771 -16.21 18.60 9.47
C TRP A 771 -14.82 17.94 9.43
N ASN A 772 -14.07 17.94 10.53
CA ASN A 772 -12.76 17.28 10.69
C ASN A 772 -12.73 16.46 12.00
N PRO A 773 -13.39 15.31 12.04
CA PRO A 773 -13.56 14.54 13.27
C PRO A 773 -12.27 13.79 13.66
N PRO A 774 -12.16 13.35 14.93
CA PRO A 774 -11.05 12.50 15.38
C PRO A 774 -11.13 11.05 14.88
N TRP A 775 -12.27 10.63 14.30
CA TRP A 775 -12.48 9.30 13.71
C TRP A 775 -12.42 9.29 12.16
N ASP A 776 -12.56 8.11 11.56
CA ASP A 776 -12.52 7.93 10.11
C ASP A 776 -13.78 8.48 9.41
N LEU A 777 -13.59 9.29 8.35
CA LEU A 777 -14.70 9.86 7.55
C LEU A 777 -15.58 8.81 6.88
N HIS A 778 -15.09 7.60 6.64
CA HIS A 778 -15.90 6.48 6.16
C HIS A 778 -16.98 6.10 7.17
N TRP A 779 -16.66 6.13 8.47
CA TRP A 779 -17.65 5.89 9.53
C TRP A 779 -18.72 6.98 9.51
N GLN A 780 -18.32 8.25 9.46
CA GLN A 780 -19.24 9.39 9.46
C GLN A 780 -20.17 9.42 8.24
N ARG A 781 -19.68 9.03 7.06
CA ARG A 781 -20.50 8.92 5.85
C ARG A 781 -21.56 7.83 5.95
N ASN A 782 -21.24 6.70 6.56
CA ASN A 782 -22.22 5.63 6.75
C ASN A 782 -23.29 6.03 7.76
N TYR A 783 -22.94 6.78 8.80
CA TYR A 783 -23.92 7.39 9.71
C TYR A 783 -24.93 8.27 8.96
N TYR A 784 -24.49 9.20 8.12
CA TYR A 784 -25.40 10.07 7.37
C TYR A 784 -26.20 9.34 6.28
N ARG A 785 -25.68 8.24 5.73
CA ARG A 785 -26.47 7.35 4.85
C ARG A 785 -27.65 6.72 5.59
N VAL A 786 -27.43 6.28 6.84
CA VAL A 786 -28.51 5.76 7.68
C VAL A 786 -29.50 6.87 8.03
N LEU A 787 -29.02 8.07 8.43
CA LEU A 787 -29.88 9.20 8.72
C LEU A 787 -30.76 9.61 7.52
N ASN A 788 -30.20 9.62 6.31
CA ASN A 788 -30.97 9.92 5.10
C ASN A 788 -31.99 8.83 4.79
N HIS A 789 -31.65 7.56 4.98
CA HIS A 789 -32.57 6.43 4.83
C HIS A 789 -33.76 6.51 5.80
N ILE A 790 -33.52 6.92 7.06
CA ILE A 790 -34.58 7.20 8.05
C ILE A 790 -35.48 8.35 7.57
N LYS A 791 -34.88 9.45 7.10
CA LYS A 791 -35.61 10.64 6.64
C LYS A 791 -36.50 10.40 5.41
N THR A 792 -36.15 9.43 4.56
CA THR A 792 -36.94 9.08 3.37
C THR A 792 -38.17 8.21 3.66
N GLY A 793 -38.43 7.86 4.93
CA GLY A 793 -39.64 7.15 5.36
C GLY A 793 -39.62 5.64 5.11
N GLU A 794 -38.46 5.05 4.78
CA GLU A 794 -38.28 3.60 4.74
C GLU A 794 -38.20 3.08 6.18
N PRO A 795 -38.82 1.93 6.52
CA PRO A 795 -38.88 1.43 7.89
C PRO A 795 -37.47 1.18 8.43
N PHE A 796 -37.01 2.06 9.31
CA PHE A 796 -35.77 1.91 10.07
C PHE A 796 -36.10 1.39 11.45
N ASP A 797 -35.99 0.07 11.60
CA ASP A 797 -35.87 -0.55 12.91
C ASP A 797 -34.40 -0.95 13.07
N PRO A 798 -33.64 -0.34 13.99
CA PRO A 798 -32.30 -0.78 14.30
C PRO A 798 -32.29 -2.29 14.59
N VAL A 799 -33.31 -2.82 15.27
CA VAL A 799 -33.42 -4.22 15.68
C VAL A 799 -33.97 -5.13 14.56
N ALA A 800 -34.99 -4.69 13.79
CA ALA A 800 -35.69 -5.54 12.79
C ALA A 800 -35.12 -5.53 11.35
N ARG A 801 -33.88 -5.06 11.15
CA ARG A 801 -33.07 -5.11 9.90
C ARG A 801 -33.47 -4.14 8.77
N VAL A 802 -32.46 -3.38 8.35
CA VAL A 802 -32.33 -2.67 7.06
C VAL A 802 -30.89 -2.83 6.54
N PRO A 803 -30.64 -2.90 5.22
CA PRO A 803 -30.81 -4.10 4.39
C PRO A 803 -29.87 -5.24 4.85
N ALA A 804 -30.01 -6.46 4.30
CA ALA A 804 -29.30 -7.68 4.70
C ALA A 804 -27.82 -7.46 5.16
N PRO A 805 -27.29 -8.24 6.12
CA PRO A 805 -25.91 -8.12 6.64
C PRO A 805 -24.81 -8.13 5.58
N SER A 806 -25.12 -8.66 4.39
CA SER A 806 -24.29 -8.64 3.18
C SER A 806 -24.11 -7.25 2.55
N THR A 807 -24.87 -6.24 2.99
CA THR A 807 -24.76 -4.86 2.54
C THR A 807 -23.76 -4.07 3.39
N VAL A 808 -23.12 -3.08 2.76
CA VAL A 808 -22.12 -2.22 3.41
C VAL A 808 -22.69 -1.47 4.62
N LEU A 809 -23.98 -1.10 4.59
CA LEU A 809 -24.67 -0.42 5.69
C LEU A 809 -24.97 -1.37 6.84
N GLY A 810 -25.55 -2.56 6.57
CA GLY A 810 -25.82 -3.55 7.61
C GLY A 810 -24.56 -4.01 8.34
N SER A 811 -23.47 -4.22 7.61
CA SER A 811 -22.14 -4.53 8.18
C SER A 811 -21.56 -3.38 9.04
N TRP A 812 -21.83 -2.12 8.69
CA TRP A 812 -21.37 -0.96 9.44
C TRP A 812 -22.16 -0.77 10.74
N ILE A 813 -23.50 -0.81 10.70
CA ILE A 813 -24.35 -0.68 11.89
C ILE A 813 -24.00 -1.78 12.90
N THR A 814 -23.86 -3.02 12.42
CA THR A 814 -23.46 -4.17 13.23
C THR A 814 -22.12 -3.95 13.95
N ARG A 815 -21.13 -3.36 13.27
CA ARG A 815 -19.83 -3.04 13.88
C ARG A 815 -19.94 -1.88 14.88
N ALA A 816 -20.79 -0.90 14.59
CA ALA A 816 -21.02 0.25 15.47
C ALA A 816 -21.65 -0.17 16.81
N CYS A 817 -22.65 -1.06 16.79
CA CYS A 817 -23.26 -1.60 18.01
C CYS A 817 -22.29 -2.50 18.80
N LEU A 818 -21.51 -3.36 18.11
CA LEU A 818 -20.52 -4.25 18.75
C LEU A 818 -19.35 -3.53 19.43
N GLN A 819 -19.02 -2.33 18.95
CA GLN A 819 -17.89 -1.54 19.46
C GLN A 819 -18.37 -0.30 20.19
N TYR A 820 -19.65 -0.22 20.55
CA TYR A 820 -20.29 0.99 21.07
C TYR A 820 -19.49 1.63 22.21
N ASP A 821 -19.05 0.83 23.18
CA ASP A 821 -18.25 1.29 24.34
C ASP A 821 -16.81 1.73 23.98
N GLN A 822 -16.30 1.32 22.81
CA GLN A 822 -14.97 1.67 22.30
C GLN A 822 -15.02 2.87 21.34
N LEU A 823 -16.22 3.32 20.95
CA LEU A 823 -16.39 4.48 20.09
C LEU A 823 -16.10 5.77 20.87
N HIS A 824 -15.74 6.83 20.14
CA HIS A 824 -15.60 8.16 20.72
C HIS A 824 -16.94 8.62 21.36
N PRO A 825 -16.96 9.35 22.49
CA PRO A 825 -18.20 9.79 23.13
C PRO A 825 -19.18 10.50 22.16
N ASP A 826 -18.65 11.35 21.29
CA ASP A 826 -19.46 12.01 20.26
C ASP A 826 -20.00 11.06 19.17
N GLN A 827 -19.31 9.96 18.89
CA GLN A 827 -19.85 8.92 18.00
C GLN A 827 -21.02 8.19 18.67
N GLN A 828 -20.94 7.93 19.98
CA GLN A 828 -22.07 7.38 20.75
C GLN A 828 -23.24 8.36 20.76
N HIS A 829 -22.99 9.67 20.93
CA HIS A 829 -24.02 10.69 20.87
C HIS A 829 -24.71 10.77 19.50
N LEU A 830 -23.94 10.67 18.40
CA LEU A 830 -24.50 10.59 17.05
C LEU A 830 -25.34 9.32 16.86
N LEU A 831 -24.89 8.17 17.34
CA LEU A 831 -25.65 6.91 17.27
C LEU A 831 -26.95 6.96 18.09
N ASN A 832 -26.92 7.55 19.29
CA ASN A 832 -28.11 7.80 20.10
C ASN A 832 -29.17 8.59 19.33
N ALA A 833 -28.75 9.57 18.52
CA ALA A 833 -29.67 10.42 17.73
C ALA A 833 -30.41 9.66 16.62
N ILE A 834 -29.96 8.47 16.26
CA ILE A 834 -30.65 7.54 15.35
C ILE A 834 -31.16 6.29 16.09
N SER A 835 -31.47 6.43 17.37
CA SER A 835 -32.03 5.37 18.22
C SER A 835 -31.14 4.13 18.37
N ILE A 836 -29.83 4.24 18.11
CA ILE A 836 -28.82 3.24 18.48
C ILE A 836 -28.24 3.69 19.82
N THR A 837 -28.95 3.36 20.90
CA THR A 837 -28.53 3.69 22.26
C THR A 837 -27.60 2.63 22.87
N ALA A 838 -26.98 2.92 24.01
CA ALA A 838 -26.26 1.89 24.78
C ALA A 838 -27.17 0.67 25.06
N GLN A 839 -28.42 0.91 25.45
CA GLN A 839 -29.42 -0.15 25.66
C GLN A 839 -29.79 -0.88 24.35
N THR A 840 -29.84 -0.18 23.22
CA THR A 840 -30.09 -0.80 21.90
C THR A 840 -28.88 -1.59 21.41
N ALA A 841 -27.67 -1.13 21.71
CA ALA A 841 -26.41 -1.82 21.43
C ALA A 841 -26.22 -3.05 22.33
N GLU A 842 -26.70 -2.99 23.58
CA GLU A 842 -26.79 -4.13 24.50
C GLU A 842 -27.84 -5.17 24.04
N GLN A 843 -28.97 -4.71 23.48
CA GLN A 843 -29.98 -5.56 22.86
C GLN A 843 -29.58 -6.07 21.47
N TRP A 844 -28.57 -5.46 20.84
CA TRP A 844 -28.09 -5.84 19.52
C TRP A 844 -27.48 -7.25 19.62
N PRO A 845 -28.02 -8.25 18.90
CA PRO A 845 -27.40 -9.56 18.91
C PRO A 845 -25.99 -9.37 18.36
N PRO A 846 -24.93 -9.77 19.08
CA PRO A 846 -23.58 -9.64 18.57
C PRO A 846 -23.58 -10.19 17.15
N SER A 847 -23.03 -9.42 16.18
CA SER A 847 -22.91 -9.81 14.74
C SER A 847 -22.80 -11.32 14.59
N PRO A 848 -23.32 -11.95 13.52
CA PRO A 848 -23.18 -13.39 13.27
C PRO A 848 -21.71 -13.84 13.06
N ARG A 849 -20.72 -13.26 13.73
CA ARG A 849 -20.01 -13.83 14.90
C ARG A 849 -18.86 -12.89 15.28
N PRO A 850 -18.34 -12.86 16.53
CA PRO A 850 -18.54 -13.82 17.62
C PRO A 850 -18.81 -13.20 19.01
N ARG A 851 -19.78 -13.73 19.75
CA ARG A 851 -19.72 -14.15 21.18
C ARG A 851 -21.11 -14.65 21.61
N PRO A 852 -21.24 -15.58 22.57
CA PRO A 852 -20.21 -16.10 23.45
C PRO A 852 -19.98 -17.59 23.24
N HIS A 853 -18.84 -18.09 23.68
CA HIS A 853 -18.47 -19.49 23.54
C HIS A 853 -19.51 -20.49 24.06
N ALA A 854 -20.43 -20.08 24.94
CA ALA A 854 -21.49 -20.89 25.50
C ALA A 854 -22.49 -21.43 24.45
N GLU A 855 -23.05 -20.58 23.59
CA GLU A 855 -24.01 -21.00 22.55
C GLU A 855 -23.36 -21.93 21.51
N ALA A 856 -22.13 -21.60 21.10
CA ALA A 856 -21.36 -22.46 20.22
C ALA A 856 -21.01 -23.81 20.86
N LEU A 857 -20.79 -23.84 22.18
CA LEU A 857 -20.62 -25.07 22.95
C LEU A 857 -21.94 -25.83 23.10
N THR A 858 -23.10 -25.16 23.16
CA THR A 858 -24.41 -25.81 23.13
C THR A 858 -24.63 -26.53 21.80
N HIS A 859 -24.39 -25.87 20.66
CA HIS A 859 -24.47 -26.52 19.35
C HIS A 859 -23.40 -27.61 19.17
N ALA A 860 -22.20 -27.43 19.72
CA ALA A 860 -21.19 -28.48 19.74
C ALA A 860 -21.67 -29.69 20.58
N ARG A 861 -22.24 -29.47 21.77
CA ARG A 861 -22.81 -30.55 22.61
C ARG A 861 -23.95 -31.28 21.91
N ALA A 862 -24.90 -30.54 21.31
CA ALA A 862 -26.02 -31.12 20.58
C ALA A 862 -25.53 -31.96 19.38
N TRP A 863 -24.62 -31.41 18.58
CA TRP A 863 -24.00 -32.14 17.47
C TRP A 863 -23.27 -33.39 17.96
N ALA A 864 -22.48 -33.28 19.04
CA ALA A 864 -21.73 -34.39 19.60
C ALA A 864 -22.66 -35.45 20.21
N SER A 865 -23.80 -35.08 20.80
CA SER A 865 -24.77 -36.06 21.30
C SER A 865 -25.47 -36.82 20.17
N GLU A 866 -25.72 -36.17 19.04
CA GLU A 866 -26.39 -36.79 17.89
C GLU A 866 -25.42 -37.65 17.06
N HIS A 867 -24.19 -37.17 16.84
CA HIS A 867 -23.24 -37.80 15.92
C HIS A 867 -22.08 -38.52 16.62
N GLY A 868 -21.91 -38.35 17.93
CA GLY A 868 -20.85 -38.94 18.74
C GLY A 868 -19.46 -38.32 18.56
N HIS A 869 -19.32 -37.21 17.83
CA HIS A 869 -18.03 -36.57 17.53
C HIS A 869 -18.17 -35.11 17.09
N LEU A 870 -17.10 -34.31 17.21
CA LEU A 870 -17.04 -32.89 16.81
C LEU A 870 -16.32 -32.65 15.48
N CYS A 871 -16.55 -33.49 14.47
CA CYS A 871 -15.89 -33.35 13.16
C CYS A 871 -16.82 -33.09 11.94
N PRO A 872 -17.81 -32.18 12.03
CA PRO A 872 -18.69 -31.86 10.90
C PRO A 872 -17.91 -31.29 9.71
N PRO A 873 -18.34 -31.50 8.45
CA PRO A 873 -17.83 -30.78 7.27
C PRO A 873 -17.73 -29.26 7.48
N ILE A 874 -16.81 -28.60 6.76
CA ILE A 874 -16.54 -27.16 7.01
C ILE A 874 -17.77 -26.28 6.75
N LYS A 875 -18.61 -26.66 5.78
CA LYS A 875 -19.83 -25.93 5.41
C LYS A 875 -21.05 -26.33 6.24
N THR A 876 -20.90 -27.18 7.25
CA THR A 876 -22.03 -27.63 8.07
C THR A 876 -22.59 -26.50 8.90
N VAL A 877 -23.91 -26.35 8.79
CA VAL A 877 -24.75 -25.46 9.58
C VAL A 877 -25.67 -26.35 10.41
N HIS A 878 -25.65 -26.20 11.74
CA HIS A 878 -26.50 -26.93 12.67
C HIS A 878 -27.47 -25.93 13.28
N ASP A 879 -28.77 -26.11 13.06
CA ASP A 879 -29.84 -25.18 13.49
C ASP A 879 -29.55 -23.71 13.19
N GLY A 880 -29.13 -23.42 11.96
CA GLY A 880 -28.78 -22.06 11.53
C GLY A 880 -27.40 -21.56 12.00
N PHE A 881 -26.70 -22.27 12.88
CA PHE A 881 -25.36 -21.94 13.35
C PHE A 881 -24.28 -22.60 12.45
N PRO A 882 -23.36 -21.85 11.79
CA PRO A 882 -22.28 -22.42 10.97
C PRO A 882 -21.19 -23.16 11.80
N LEU A 883 -21.54 -24.31 12.39
CA LEU A 883 -20.72 -25.06 13.34
C LEU A 883 -19.38 -25.51 12.73
N GLY A 884 -19.39 -25.94 11.46
CA GLY A 884 -18.21 -26.42 10.75
C GLY A 884 -17.10 -25.37 10.62
N GLU A 885 -17.46 -24.15 10.21
CA GLU A 885 -16.53 -23.03 10.08
C GLU A 885 -16.00 -22.57 11.44
N TRP A 886 -16.87 -22.58 12.47
CA TRP A 886 -16.50 -22.19 13.83
C TRP A 886 -15.49 -23.16 14.44
N LEU A 887 -15.75 -24.47 14.39
CA LEU A 887 -14.82 -25.50 14.88
C LEU A 887 -13.48 -25.44 14.14
N ASN A 888 -13.49 -25.21 12.82
CA ASN A 888 -12.26 -25.05 12.04
C ASN A 888 -11.45 -23.83 12.51
N ARG A 889 -12.13 -22.70 12.79
CA ARG A 889 -11.49 -21.51 13.36
C ARG A 889 -10.89 -21.78 14.75
N GLN A 890 -11.57 -22.53 15.62
CA GLN A 890 -11.05 -22.90 16.94
C GLN A 890 -9.78 -23.78 16.84
N ARG A 891 -9.74 -24.72 15.90
CA ARG A 891 -8.54 -25.53 15.61
C ARG A 891 -7.37 -24.69 15.12
N GLU A 892 -7.60 -23.72 14.22
CA GLU A 892 -6.56 -22.80 13.75
C GLU A 892 -6.03 -21.88 14.86
N LEU A 893 -6.89 -21.44 15.78
CA LEU A 893 -6.48 -20.67 16.95
C LEU A 893 -5.67 -21.51 17.94
N ALA A 894 -6.03 -22.78 18.14
CA ALA A 894 -5.27 -23.71 18.98
C ALA A 894 -3.84 -23.94 18.47
N LYS A 895 -3.59 -23.84 17.16
CA LYS A 895 -2.23 -23.95 16.59
C LYS A 895 -1.33 -22.74 16.91
N LYS A 896 -1.92 -21.56 17.15
CA LYS A 896 -1.20 -20.29 17.29
C LYS A 896 -0.94 -19.89 18.74
N ARG A 897 -1.59 -20.54 19.70
CA ARG A 897 -1.48 -20.24 21.13
C ARG A 897 -0.70 -21.33 21.85
N SER A 898 0.17 -20.92 22.77
CA SER A 898 0.93 -21.85 23.61
C SER A 898 0.07 -22.51 24.71
N SER A 899 -1.04 -21.88 25.10
CA SER A 899 -1.95 -22.39 26.15
C SER A 899 -3.41 -22.42 25.64
N PRO A 900 -4.18 -23.48 25.97
CA PRO A 900 -5.56 -23.63 25.52
C PRO A 900 -6.49 -22.62 26.21
N SER A 901 -7.43 -22.03 25.45
CA SER A 901 -8.45 -21.15 26.00
C SER A 901 -9.54 -21.93 26.76
N PRO A 902 -10.33 -21.28 27.64
CA PRO A 902 -11.44 -21.94 28.35
C PRO A 902 -12.42 -22.67 27.42
N THR A 903 -12.65 -22.13 26.21
CA THR A 903 -13.47 -22.78 25.19
C THR A 903 -12.85 -24.06 24.64
N GLN A 904 -11.54 -24.06 24.43
CA GLN A 904 -10.82 -25.21 23.91
C GLN A 904 -10.77 -26.33 24.95
N GLN A 905 -10.66 -25.96 26.23
CA GLN A 905 -10.83 -26.88 27.35
C GLN A 905 -12.25 -27.47 27.38
N ALA A 906 -13.29 -26.63 27.25
CA ALA A 906 -14.68 -27.10 27.20
C ALA A 906 -14.98 -28.00 25.98
N LEU A 907 -14.40 -27.73 24.81
CA LEU A 907 -14.51 -28.61 23.63
C LEU A 907 -13.80 -29.96 23.85
N ALA A 908 -12.65 -29.96 24.54
CA ALA A 908 -11.94 -31.18 24.91
C ALA A 908 -12.74 -32.05 25.89
N THR A 909 -13.57 -31.44 26.74
CA THR A 909 -14.51 -32.17 27.60
C THR A 909 -15.66 -32.80 26.80
N ILE A 910 -16.11 -32.17 25.71
CA ILE A 910 -17.22 -32.67 24.88
C ILE A 910 -16.75 -33.81 23.96
N ASP A 911 -15.61 -33.64 23.30
CA ASP A 911 -14.98 -34.65 22.45
C ASP A 911 -13.46 -34.53 22.64
N PRO A 912 -12.79 -35.50 23.28
CA PRO A 912 -11.33 -35.50 23.44
C PRO A 912 -10.58 -35.34 22.11
N TRP A 913 -11.21 -35.76 21.00
CA TRP A 913 -10.67 -35.72 19.64
C TRP A 913 -11.21 -34.56 18.80
N TRP A 914 -11.78 -33.50 19.39
CA TRP A 914 -12.27 -32.34 18.62
C TRP A 914 -11.15 -31.65 17.82
N ASN A 915 -9.90 -31.72 18.29
CA ASN A 915 -8.70 -31.22 17.62
C ASN A 915 -7.59 -32.29 17.68
N PRO A 916 -7.68 -33.33 16.82
CA PRO A 916 -6.93 -34.56 17.01
C PRO A 916 -5.47 -34.48 16.51
N PRO A 917 -4.63 -35.45 16.94
CA PRO A 917 -3.72 -36.23 16.12
C PRO A 917 -3.12 -35.68 14.84
N TRP A 918 -4.08 -35.68 13.93
CA TRP A 918 -3.98 -36.22 12.60
C TRP A 918 -4.91 -35.37 11.73
N PRO A 919 -4.84 -35.51 10.40
CA PRO A 919 -5.71 -34.74 9.53
C PRO A 919 -7.19 -34.95 9.89
N ILE A 920 -7.97 -33.88 10.07
CA ILE A 920 -9.40 -33.96 10.42
C ILE A 920 -10.22 -34.75 9.38
N LEU A 921 -9.73 -34.80 8.14
CA LEU A 921 -10.30 -35.64 7.07
C LEU A 921 -10.20 -37.13 7.39
N TRP A 922 -9.13 -37.56 8.06
CA TRP A 922 -8.98 -38.94 8.52
C TRP A 922 -10.06 -39.28 9.56
N GLN A 923 -10.29 -38.40 10.56
CA GLN A 923 -11.31 -38.62 11.59
C GLN A 923 -12.72 -38.68 11.00
N ARG A 924 -13.02 -37.84 10.01
CA ARG A 924 -14.28 -37.90 9.26
C ARG A 924 -14.44 -39.22 8.51
N ALA A 925 -13.38 -39.68 7.85
CA ALA A 925 -13.40 -40.95 7.14
C ALA A 925 -13.56 -42.14 8.11
N TYR A 926 -12.98 -42.06 9.31
CA TYR A 926 -13.20 -43.02 10.40
C TYR A 926 -14.68 -43.08 10.83
N HIS A 927 -15.29 -41.95 11.18
CA HIS A 927 -16.71 -41.95 11.59
C HIS A 927 -17.65 -42.36 10.45
N HIS A 928 -17.34 -42.00 9.21
CA HIS A 928 -18.06 -42.49 8.04
C HIS A 928 -17.91 -44.01 7.87
N ALA A 929 -16.71 -44.56 8.08
CA ALA A 929 -16.49 -45.99 8.00
C ALA A 929 -17.11 -46.77 9.17
N HIS A 930 -17.18 -46.17 10.35
CA HIS A 930 -17.85 -46.72 11.53
C HIS A 930 -19.38 -46.81 11.32
N THR A 931 -19.98 -45.75 10.79
CA THR A 931 -21.44 -45.66 10.56
C THR A 931 -21.88 -46.42 9.30
N HIS A 932 -21.05 -46.44 8.26
CA HIS A 932 -21.36 -47.05 6.96
C HIS A 932 -20.27 -48.06 6.53
N PRO A 933 -20.01 -49.12 7.30
CA PRO A 933 -18.87 -50.02 7.07
C PRO A 933 -18.94 -50.79 5.75
N ARG A 934 -20.14 -50.94 5.17
CA ARG A 934 -20.36 -51.65 3.90
C ARG A 934 -20.21 -50.75 2.66
N HIS A 935 -20.09 -49.43 2.83
CA HIS A 935 -19.96 -48.52 1.69
C HIS A 935 -18.62 -48.73 0.95
N PRO A 936 -18.56 -48.75 -0.40
CA PRO A 936 -17.34 -49.07 -1.15
C PRO A 936 -16.14 -48.19 -0.78
N THR A 937 -16.36 -46.89 -0.57
CA THR A 937 -15.31 -45.95 -0.14
C THR A 937 -14.85 -46.19 1.28
N ALA A 938 -15.75 -46.61 2.19
CA ALA A 938 -15.41 -46.98 3.56
C ALA A 938 -14.58 -48.27 3.58
N ARG A 939 -14.97 -49.29 2.80
CA ARG A 939 -14.20 -50.56 2.68
C ARG A 939 -12.79 -50.32 2.14
N SER A 940 -12.67 -49.52 1.08
CA SER A 940 -11.37 -49.13 0.51
C SER A 940 -10.52 -48.36 1.53
N TRP A 941 -11.14 -47.41 2.25
CA TRP A 941 -10.46 -46.65 3.29
C TRP A 941 -9.99 -47.52 4.47
N LEU A 942 -10.82 -48.45 4.95
CA LEU A 942 -10.48 -49.41 6.02
C LEU A 942 -9.36 -50.37 5.60
N GLN A 943 -9.39 -50.87 4.37
CA GLN A 943 -8.30 -51.69 3.82
C GLN A 943 -6.97 -50.91 3.78
N ASN A 944 -7.03 -49.63 3.40
CA ASN A 944 -5.85 -48.76 3.42
C ASN A 944 -5.35 -48.51 4.85
N GLN A 945 -6.25 -48.41 5.84
CA GLN A 945 -5.83 -48.28 7.25
C GLN A 945 -5.16 -49.56 7.76
N ARG A 946 -5.66 -50.75 7.40
CA ARG A 946 -5.02 -52.03 7.73
C ARG A 946 -3.61 -52.13 7.13
N ARG A 947 -3.45 -51.76 5.86
CA ARG A 947 -2.14 -51.74 5.18
C ARG A 947 -1.18 -50.70 5.76
N GLY A 948 -1.72 -49.58 6.23
CA GLY A 948 -0.96 -48.47 6.81
C GLY A 948 -0.89 -48.49 8.35
N TRP A 949 -1.22 -49.60 9.02
CA TRP A 949 -1.47 -49.64 10.46
C TRP A 949 -0.34 -48.98 11.27
N LEU A 950 0.92 -49.26 10.94
CA LEU A 950 2.09 -48.72 11.64
C LEU A 950 2.31 -47.22 11.51
N LEU A 951 1.70 -46.59 10.51
CA LEU A 951 1.79 -45.15 10.26
C LEU A 951 0.69 -44.38 10.99
N LEU A 952 -0.22 -45.10 11.65
CA LEU A 952 -1.31 -44.53 12.43
C LEU A 952 -0.85 -44.22 13.85
N HIS A 953 -1.38 -43.14 14.39
CA HIS A 953 -1.19 -42.73 15.77
C HIS A 953 -1.70 -43.82 16.75
N PRO A 954 -1.09 -44.00 17.94
CA PRO A 954 -1.57 -44.99 18.92
C PRO A 954 -3.07 -44.90 19.24
N ASP A 955 -3.61 -43.68 19.36
CA ASP A 955 -5.06 -43.51 19.57
C ASP A 955 -5.91 -43.81 18.32
N GLN A 956 -5.34 -43.74 17.11
CA GLN A 956 -6.00 -44.23 15.90
C GLN A 956 -6.05 -45.76 15.89
N HIS A 957 -5.04 -46.45 16.44
CA HIS A 957 -5.12 -47.91 16.66
C HIS A 957 -6.26 -48.23 17.60
N HIS A 958 -6.37 -47.51 18.72
CA HIS A 958 -7.46 -47.70 19.69
C HIS A 958 -8.84 -47.49 19.06
N LEU A 959 -9.02 -46.39 18.30
CA LEU A 959 -10.26 -46.11 17.58
C LEU A 959 -10.59 -47.17 16.53
N LEU A 960 -9.62 -47.63 15.74
CA LEU A 960 -9.84 -48.66 14.72
C LEU A 960 -10.13 -50.04 15.33
N THR A 961 -9.43 -50.41 16.41
CA THR A 961 -9.71 -51.64 17.16
C THR A 961 -11.12 -51.62 17.73
N HIS A 962 -11.60 -50.45 18.20
CA HIS A 962 -12.96 -50.28 18.73
C HIS A 962 -14.06 -50.59 17.71
N ILE A 963 -13.78 -50.43 16.41
CA ILE A 963 -14.72 -50.74 15.32
C ILE A 963 -14.43 -52.08 14.65
N GLY A 964 -13.68 -52.96 15.31
CA GLY A 964 -13.40 -54.34 14.87
C GLY A 964 -12.29 -54.47 13.83
N ILE A 965 -11.42 -53.47 13.68
CA ILE A 965 -10.24 -53.54 12.82
C ILE A 965 -9.01 -53.86 13.67
N ALA A 966 -8.54 -55.09 13.60
CA ALA A 966 -7.30 -55.51 14.25
C ALA A 966 -6.07 -55.09 13.41
N PRO A 967 -4.88 -54.99 14.05
CA PRO A 967 -3.61 -54.94 13.33
C PRO A 967 -3.52 -56.11 12.34
N PRO A 968 -2.90 -55.93 11.17
CA PRO A 968 -2.58 -57.05 10.31
C PRO A 968 -1.68 -58.02 11.10
N THR A 969 -2.14 -59.27 11.24
CA THR A 969 -1.34 -60.38 11.78
C THR A 969 -0.18 -60.72 10.88
#